data_AF-A0A1V5H8X0-F1
#
_entry.id   AF-A0A1V5H8X0-F1
#
_cell.length_a   1.000
_cell.length_b   1.000
_cell.length_c   1.000
_cell.angle_alpha   90.00
_cell.angle_beta   90.00
_cell.angle_gamma   90.00
#
_symmetry.space_group_name_H-M   'P 1'
#
loop_
_entity.id
_entity.type
_entity.pdbx_description
1 polymer ?
#
loop_
_entity_poly.entity_id
_entity_poly.type
_entity_poly.pdbx_seq_one_letter_code
_entity_poly.pdbx_strand_id
1 'polypeptide(L)'
;MDARKPYRSGDRRLASAWLLLAGLLCVASLRAADDAPANGAADATPPEATAAAAEPAAMEAEAAPAEPAAPPTQIQRVQAALTQAVVRLRDPARKDDDRFFVPPVRQRRVVDWKEVDVRYSKVTIDEPIYEYETYKTIASVKTDDSITAERKLDTVVRRRIKRQTGTRQVERLIYDPEGDVVVRQKHPIYGPGGPNVLFPGFYGENALCLYACIKCGVPPEDELFARTSQRLADYLDAYGLPDRTWDLAWLTVAFSNLPKTGELTQALTRRMVRKLLLGQVTEGSGAGLWGPVAIHPTLLARMIEYERKVYERKVQPWEEKLKESPDRERYQEKLEEAKALINGFREQYGDIAQQGLQFERLREQAVIPAREAAKGRLGWGVEEGAMHGLPVFIYGETWADVEHTSLVLFALREAQVNGYLPEKVDPPRDLDEGWIGEPVESGAVIDRGLAALAKLVDAKGMCAEGVFRSPVHAFDKIGVLGVPVDDRTFQPVAARTTVASIAQAQAGLMDADQLAAGRRGTSAVTPKLVAARRNLRQMVEAFLDDELKGIEEGGHVNPYDLIFQLSRSLGSRGEHPAVDRETWRGLADLLLSRQLADGAWRGKGNGLNLQPSLRESIELRVREYMQSVKANIPRRQPGWNAKKEEEHVLAGWRAHYGGRVSTDLVSTAYAAILLSEGLRPPVIGVWAWDGKPPRTVTAAQVVERLAEENSVHLRYTVLAPDLPAAAVEGIPALSVSGMGAFTPADATATGRLAEFLKTGGLLLVEHPADAGGQAFGDAVRQAILDALPDFQESRITATEKMPEVRIVNNAEGRVGVVFLPAEVPGAAASPGALKFAQAKEACFQLVLRAVDPAFLKPGYAIAFDQALALEKQHFEDEMAARQKQLEEAGKPDDASGEAATP
;
A
#
# COMPACT_ATOMS: atom_id res chain seq x y z
N MET A 1 45.06 12.47 37.56
CA MET A 1 45.56 11.31 38.31
C MET A 1 44.46 10.27 38.27
N ASP A 2 44.51 9.13 37.62
CA ASP A 2 45.42 8.36 36.75
C ASP A 2 44.52 7.19 36.28
N ALA A 3 44.67 6.49 35.16
CA ALA A 3 45.49 6.61 33.98
C ALA A 3 44.83 5.74 32.90
N ARG A 4 44.92 6.21 31.66
CA ARG A 4 44.71 5.43 30.43
C ARG A 4 45.79 4.35 30.32
N LYS A 5 45.48 3.19 29.71
CA LYS A 5 46.21 2.64 28.54
C LYS A 5 45.51 1.38 27.96
N PRO A 6 45.77 1.05 26.68
CA PRO A 6 44.80 0.42 25.77
C PRO A 6 45.17 -1.03 25.38
N TYR A 7 44.18 -1.77 24.88
CA TYR A 7 44.40 -3.08 24.28
C TYR A 7 45.00 -2.94 22.88
N ARG A 8 46.11 -3.63 22.66
CA ARG A 8 46.92 -3.63 21.43
C ARG A 8 46.26 -4.48 20.33
N SER A 9 46.42 -3.96 19.12
CA SER A 9 46.24 -4.59 17.82
C SER A 9 47.11 -5.82 17.60
N GLY A 10 46.52 -6.88 17.04
CA GLY A 10 47.20 -7.97 16.33
C GLY A 10 46.23 -8.57 15.31
N ASP A 11 46.68 -8.69 14.06
CA ASP A 11 46.07 -9.39 12.92
C ASP A 11 44.80 -8.82 12.26
N ARG A 12 44.97 -7.69 11.57
CA ARG A 12 44.13 -7.21 10.46
C ARG A 12 44.94 -7.06 9.17
N ARG A 13 45.51 -8.14 8.63
CA ARG A 13 46.23 -8.09 7.34
C ARG A 13 45.78 -9.09 6.26
N LEU A 14 44.67 -9.81 6.43
CA LEU A 14 44.16 -10.70 5.36
C LEU A 14 42.73 -10.38 4.86
N ALA A 15 42.01 -9.44 5.47
CA ALA A 15 40.66 -9.05 5.01
C ALA A 15 40.63 -7.92 3.97
N SER A 16 41.78 -7.30 3.66
CA SER A 16 41.85 -6.09 2.83
C SER A 16 42.06 -6.36 1.33
N ALA A 17 42.43 -7.58 0.95
CA ALA A 17 42.71 -7.93 -0.45
C ALA A 17 41.48 -8.45 -1.21
N TRP A 18 40.49 -9.04 -0.54
CA TRP A 18 39.33 -9.67 -1.20
C TRP A 18 38.18 -8.72 -1.53
N LEU A 19 38.10 -7.55 -0.88
CA LEU A 19 37.06 -6.54 -1.16
C LEU A 19 37.34 -5.65 -2.37
N LEU A 20 38.57 -5.68 -2.92
CA LEU A 20 38.97 -4.88 -4.08
C LEU A 20 38.67 -5.57 -5.43
N LEU A 21 38.55 -6.90 -5.48
CA LEU A 21 38.26 -7.62 -6.72
C LEU A 21 36.77 -7.68 -7.09
N ALA A 22 35.85 -7.74 -6.11
CA ALA A 22 34.41 -7.77 -6.36
C ALA A 22 33.86 -6.43 -6.90
N GLY A 23 34.54 -5.31 -6.63
CA GLY A 23 34.14 -3.98 -7.11
C GLY A 23 34.49 -3.69 -8.57
N LEU A 24 35.42 -4.44 -9.18
CA LEU A 24 35.88 -4.21 -10.54
C LEU A 24 35.12 -5.02 -11.60
N LEU A 25 34.47 -6.14 -11.24
CA LEU A 25 33.71 -6.98 -12.18
C LEU A 25 32.28 -6.47 -12.46
N CYS A 26 31.67 -5.69 -11.58
CA CYS A 26 30.32 -5.13 -11.83
C CYS A 26 30.29 -3.93 -12.80
N VAL A 27 31.43 -3.37 -13.20
CA VAL A 27 31.48 -2.22 -14.14
C VAL A 27 31.77 -2.66 -15.59
N ALA A 28 32.20 -3.91 -15.82
CA ALA A 28 32.49 -4.41 -17.16
C ALA A 28 31.28 -5.07 -17.86
N SER A 29 30.27 -5.56 -17.13
CA SER A 29 29.11 -6.27 -17.72
C SER A 29 27.99 -5.37 -18.28
N LEU A 30 28.16 -4.05 -18.28
CA LEU A 30 27.18 -3.08 -18.84
C LEU A 30 27.63 -2.45 -20.18
N ARG A 31 28.71 -2.94 -20.80
CA ARG A 31 29.24 -2.41 -22.08
C ARG A 31 29.35 -3.42 -23.23
N ALA A 32 28.89 -4.66 -23.06
CA ALA A 32 28.92 -5.67 -24.12
C ALA A 32 27.57 -6.40 -24.21
N ALA A 33 26.54 -5.71 -24.66
CA ALA A 33 25.27 -6.31 -25.06
C ALA A 33 24.54 -5.37 -26.04
N ASP A 34 25.23 -4.99 -27.12
CA ASP A 34 24.63 -4.33 -28.28
C ASP A 34 25.61 -4.55 -29.44
N ASP A 35 25.55 -5.73 -30.09
CA ASP A 35 25.94 -5.88 -31.50
C ASP A 35 25.50 -7.27 -32.08
N ALA A 36 24.47 -7.21 -32.94
CA ALA A 36 24.17 -8.07 -34.10
C ALA A 36 23.42 -9.43 -33.90
N PRO A 37 22.82 -10.04 -34.97
CA PRO A 37 21.38 -9.96 -35.26
C PRO A 37 20.68 -11.34 -35.46
N ALA A 38 19.37 -11.29 -35.70
CA ALA A 38 18.46 -12.41 -35.95
C ALA A 38 18.86 -13.36 -37.10
N ASN A 39 18.59 -14.68 -36.93
CA ASN A 39 18.04 -15.57 -37.98
C ASN A 39 17.79 -17.01 -37.47
N GLY A 40 16.66 -17.59 -37.91
CA GLY A 40 16.63 -18.93 -38.53
C GLY A 40 16.21 -20.14 -37.68
N ALA A 41 15.06 -20.71 -38.02
CA ALA A 41 14.51 -21.99 -37.55
C ALA A 41 15.26 -23.23 -38.03
N ALA A 42 15.16 -24.36 -37.31
CA ALA A 42 14.79 -25.69 -37.84
C ALA A 42 14.81 -26.80 -36.76
N ASP A 43 13.92 -27.76 -36.95
CA ASP A 43 13.71 -29.06 -36.29
C ASP A 43 14.94 -29.83 -35.77
N ALA A 44 14.76 -30.55 -34.64
CA ALA A 44 15.06 -31.99 -34.56
C ALA A 44 14.54 -32.62 -33.24
N THR A 45 13.81 -33.71 -33.42
CA THR A 45 13.30 -34.71 -32.46
C THR A 45 14.42 -35.42 -31.66
N PRO A 46 14.14 -35.97 -30.45
CA PRO A 46 15.13 -36.74 -29.67
C PRO A 46 15.03 -38.25 -29.97
N PRO A 47 16.12 -39.04 -29.85
CA PRO A 47 16.03 -40.49 -29.78
C PRO A 47 16.14 -41.02 -28.34
N GLU A 48 15.32 -42.03 -28.04
CA GLU A 48 15.33 -42.87 -26.84
C GLU A 48 16.40 -43.98 -26.86
N ALA A 49 16.65 -44.53 -25.65
CA ALA A 49 17.09 -45.90 -25.30
C ALA A 49 18.56 -46.28 -25.58
N THR A 50 19.32 -47.05 -24.77
CA THR A 50 19.13 -47.84 -23.53
C THR A 50 20.52 -48.38 -23.13
N ALA A 51 20.82 -48.60 -21.84
CA ALA A 51 21.58 -49.78 -21.36
C ALA A 51 21.65 -49.81 -19.82
N ALA A 52 21.29 -50.96 -19.26
CA ALA A 52 21.25 -51.28 -17.84
C ALA A 52 22.46 -52.12 -17.39
N ALA A 53 22.86 -52.00 -16.12
CA ALA A 53 23.47 -53.04 -15.25
C ALA A 53 23.78 -52.40 -13.87
N ALA A 54 22.99 -52.64 -12.82
CA ALA A 54 23.05 -53.76 -11.87
C ALA A 54 23.76 -53.38 -10.54
N GLU A 55 22.96 -53.05 -9.53
CA GLU A 55 23.33 -53.01 -8.10
C GLU A 55 23.34 -54.41 -7.48
N PRO A 56 24.02 -54.63 -6.33
CA PRO A 56 23.62 -55.63 -5.36
C PRO A 56 22.99 -55.01 -4.11
N ALA A 57 21.88 -55.63 -3.72
CA ALA A 57 20.95 -55.33 -2.63
C ALA A 57 21.55 -55.29 -1.21
N ALA A 58 21.01 -54.39 -0.38
CA ALA A 58 20.90 -54.56 1.07
C ALA A 58 19.46 -54.24 1.51
N MET A 59 18.88 -55.17 2.26
CA MET A 59 17.49 -55.20 2.75
C MET A 59 17.10 -53.96 3.56
N GLU A 60 16.03 -53.28 3.14
CA GLU A 60 15.21 -52.44 4.02
C GLU A 60 13.86 -53.11 4.27
N ALA A 61 13.45 -53.11 5.54
CA ALA A 61 12.19 -53.67 5.99
C ALA A 61 11.01 -52.88 5.40
N GLU A 62 10.11 -53.61 4.76
CA GLU A 62 8.91 -53.13 4.10
C GLU A 62 7.94 -52.50 5.14
N ALA A 63 8.01 -51.18 5.30
CA ALA A 63 6.95 -50.41 5.91
C ALA A 63 5.78 -50.38 4.92
N ALA A 64 4.59 -50.77 5.36
CA ALA A 64 3.38 -50.73 4.56
C ALA A 64 3.24 -49.34 3.89
N PRO A 65 2.91 -49.26 2.58
CA PRO A 65 2.72 -47.97 1.93
C PRO A 65 1.58 -47.24 2.62
N ALA A 66 1.90 -46.08 3.21
CA ALA A 66 0.90 -45.13 3.66
C ALA A 66 -0.05 -44.85 2.50
N GLU A 67 -1.36 -44.90 2.74
CA GLU A 67 -2.36 -44.45 1.76
C GLU A 67 -1.92 -43.10 1.18
N PRO A 68 -1.96 -42.91 -0.16
CA PRO A 68 -1.59 -41.63 -0.74
C PRO A 68 -2.49 -40.55 -0.14
N ALA A 69 -1.88 -39.61 0.58
CA ALA A 69 -2.60 -38.51 1.19
C ALA A 69 -3.46 -37.81 0.13
N ALA A 70 -4.72 -37.53 0.48
CA ALA A 70 -5.65 -36.84 -0.41
C ALA A 70 -4.99 -35.54 -0.95
N PRO A 71 -5.22 -35.18 -2.23
CA PRO A 71 -4.63 -33.98 -2.82
C PRO A 71 -5.05 -32.75 -1.99
N PRO A 72 -4.13 -31.79 -1.77
CA PRO A 72 -4.41 -30.65 -0.91
C PRO A 72 -5.58 -29.83 -1.47
N THR A 73 -6.49 -29.43 -0.59
CA THR A 73 -7.62 -28.58 -0.96
C THR A 73 -7.13 -27.21 -1.43
N GLN A 74 -7.97 -26.46 -2.16
CA GLN A 74 -7.62 -25.10 -2.57
C GLN A 74 -7.25 -24.22 -1.36
N ILE A 75 -7.98 -24.34 -0.25
CA ILE A 75 -7.71 -23.60 1.01
C ILE A 75 -6.32 -23.94 1.54
N GLN A 76 -5.93 -25.23 1.57
CA GLN A 76 -4.60 -25.65 2.01
C GLN A 76 -3.50 -25.11 1.09
N ARG A 77 -3.72 -25.10 -0.23
CA ARG A 77 -2.80 -24.51 -1.20
C ARG A 77 -2.66 -22.99 -0.98
N VAL A 78 -3.75 -22.29 -0.71
CA VAL A 78 -3.72 -20.85 -0.39
C VAL A 78 -2.96 -20.60 0.92
N GLN A 79 -3.19 -21.37 1.97
CA GLN A 79 -2.44 -21.24 3.23
C GLN A 79 -0.94 -21.45 3.05
N ALA A 80 -0.54 -22.47 2.27
CA ALA A 80 0.86 -22.70 1.94
C ALA A 80 1.46 -21.53 1.14
N ALA A 81 0.73 -21.04 0.13
CA ALA A 81 1.15 -19.89 -0.68
C ALA A 81 1.32 -18.62 0.17
N LEU A 82 0.37 -18.32 1.06
CA LEU A 82 0.43 -17.19 1.98
C LEU A 82 1.61 -17.32 2.97
N THR A 83 1.89 -18.54 3.43
CA THR A 83 3.04 -18.81 4.31
C THR A 83 4.35 -18.43 3.60
N GLN A 84 4.56 -18.88 2.36
CA GLN A 84 5.73 -18.51 1.57
C GLN A 84 5.78 -17.00 1.24
N ALA A 85 4.62 -16.38 0.97
CA ALA A 85 4.51 -14.95 0.72
C ALA A 85 5.02 -14.12 1.91
N VAL A 86 4.58 -14.47 3.12
CA VAL A 86 5.00 -13.80 4.36
C VAL A 86 6.49 -13.93 4.58
N VAL A 87 7.08 -15.12 4.37
CA VAL A 87 8.54 -15.29 4.40
C VAL A 87 9.21 -14.32 3.44
N ARG A 88 8.79 -14.33 2.17
CA ARG A 88 9.37 -13.48 1.11
C ARG A 88 9.29 -11.99 1.41
N LEU A 89 8.19 -11.52 1.97
CA LEU A 89 8.00 -10.12 2.37
C LEU A 89 8.93 -9.72 3.52
N ARG A 90 9.24 -10.64 4.43
CA ARG A 90 10.04 -10.42 5.64
C ARG A 90 11.55 -10.60 5.40
N ASP A 91 11.95 -11.27 4.33
CA ASP A 91 13.36 -11.50 3.97
C ASP A 91 14.25 -10.25 4.03
N PRO A 92 13.85 -9.09 3.46
CA PRO A 92 14.72 -7.92 3.47
C PRO A 92 14.87 -7.35 4.88
N ALA A 93 13.80 -7.36 5.68
CA ALA A 93 13.81 -6.87 7.06
C ALA A 93 14.78 -7.66 7.95
N ARG A 94 14.96 -8.97 7.70
CA ARG A 94 15.95 -9.79 8.40
C ARG A 94 17.39 -9.32 8.15
N LYS A 95 17.65 -8.80 6.96
CA LYS A 95 18.97 -8.38 6.48
C LYS A 95 19.25 -6.89 6.72
N ASP A 96 18.23 -6.09 7.01
CA ASP A 96 18.35 -4.65 7.30
C ASP A 96 18.52 -4.38 8.81
N ASP A 97 19.37 -3.42 9.16
CA ASP A 97 19.64 -3.07 10.56
C ASP A 97 18.44 -2.40 11.26
N ASP A 98 17.63 -1.64 10.51
CA ASP A 98 16.40 -1.01 11.01
C ASP A 98 15.15 -1.87 10.78
N ARG A 99 15.34 -3.09 10.26
CA ARG A 99 14.28 -4.08 10.00
C ARG A 99 13.21 -3.66 9.01
N PHE A 100 13.48 -2.71 8.11
CA PHE A 100 12.50 -2.35 7.09
C PHE A 100 12.25 -3.50 6.09
N PHE A 101 10.98 -3.77 5.76
CA PHE A 101 10.62 -4.68 4.66
C PHE A 101 11.15 -4.17 3.33
N VAL A 102 11.22 -2.85 3.16
CA VAL A 102 11.90 -2.21 2.04
C VAL A 102 12.91 -1.21 2.59
N PRO A 103 14.20 -1.58 2.69
CA PRO A 103 15.19 -0.71 3.32
C PRO A 103 15.45 0.55 2.49
N PRO A 104 15.76 1.69 3.14
CA PRO A 104 16.15 2.89 2.42
C PRO A 104 17.49 2.68 1.71
N VAL A 105 17.83 3.53 0.74
CA VAL A 105 19.16 3.48 0.12
C VAL A 105 20.16 4.04 1.11
N ARG A 106 20.89 3.14 1.77
CA ARG A 106 21.94 3.47 2.74
C ARG A 106 23.09 4.19 2.03
N GLN A 107 23.27 5.48 2.28
CA GLN A 107 24.36 6.24 1.68
C GLN A 107 25.66 6.08 2.47
N ARG A 108 26.77 6.17 1.74
CA ARG A 108 28.11 6.15 2.31
C ARG A 108 28.63 7.58 2.41
N ARG A 109 29.26 7.93 3.53
CA ARG A 109 29.93 9.21 3.74
C ARG A 109 31.36 9.13 3.22
N VAL A 110 31.89 10.22 2.69
CA VAL A 110 33.33 10.32 2.41
C VAL A 110 34.07 10.29 3.74
N VAL A 111 34.87 9.25 3.99
CA VAL A 111 35.66 9.08 5.22
C VAL A 111 37.13 9.42 5.00
N ASP A 112 37.61 9.37 3.76
CA ASP A 112 38.99 9.73 3.40
C ASP A 112 39.07 10.04 1.90
N TRP A 113 40.25 10.39 1.38
CA TRP A 113 40.49 10.66 -0.04
C TRP A 113 41.76 9.93 -0.51
N LYS A 114 41.67 9.20 -1.62
CA LYS A 114 42.84 8.67 -2.32
C LYS A 114 43.22 9.57 -3.49
N GLU A 115 44.50 9.82 -3.68
CA GLU A 115 44.99 10.52 -4.87
C GLU A 115 45.15 9.52 -6.01
N VAL A 116 44.52 9.79 -7.14
CA VAL A 116 44.67 9.03 -8.38
C VAL A 116 45.16 9.98 -9.45
N ASP A 117 46.23 9.58 -10.13
CA ASP A 117 46.70 10.27 -11.33
C ASP A 117 45.75 9.94 -12.48
N VAL A 118 45.01 10.94 -12.95
CA VAL A 118 44.04 10.82 -14.03
C VAL A 118 44.57 11.59 -15.23
N ARG A 119 44.60 10.94 -16.40
CA ARG A 119 45.11 11.54 -17.64
C ARG A 119 44.02 12.26 -18.41
N TYR A 120 44.39 13.38 -19.00
CA TYR A 120 43.53 14.29 -19.74
C TYR A 120 44.23 14.73 -21.02
N SER A 121 43.44 14.97 -22.06
CA SER A 121 43.87 15.65 -23.28
C SER A 121 43.24 17.04 -23.33
N LYS A 122 43.99 18.03 -23.83
CA LYS A 122 43.44 19.38 -24.06
C LYS A 122 42.59 19.37 -25.31
N VAL A 123 41.31 19.72 -25.15
CA VAL A 123 40.39 19.86 -26.28
C VAL A 123 39.75 21.23 -26.21
N THR A 124 39.81 21.95 -27.33
CA THR A 124 39.10 23.22 -27.48
C THR A 124 37.62 22.94 -27.70
N ILE A 125 36.79 23.39 -26.76
CA ILE A 125 35.34 23.27 -26.86
C ILE A 125 34.70 24.66 -26.92
N ASP A 126 33.61 24.76 -27.67
CA ASP A 126 32.80 25.97 -27.74
C ASP A 126 31.88 26.03 -26.50
N GLU A 127 32.23 26.86 -25.53
CA GLU A 127 31.43 27.09 -24.33
C GLU A 127 30.38 28.18 -24.60
N PRO A 128 29.08 27.93 -24.34
CA PRO A 128 28.04 28.92 -24.52
C PRO A 128 28.16 30.07 -23.51
N ILE A 129 28.05 31.30 -23.98
CA ILE A 129 27.97 32.50 -23.15
C ILE A 129 26.51 32.87 -22.96
N TYR A 130 26.07 33.02 -21.71
CA TYR A 130 24.70 33.35 -21.35
C TYR A 130 24.57 34.79 -20.84
N GLU A 131 23.56 35.50 -21.34
CA GLU A 131 23.02 36.71 -20.71
C GLU A 131 22.08 36.27 -19.59
N TYR A 132 22.21 36.90 -18.42
CA TYR A 132 21.39 36.59 -17.25
C TYR A 132 20.45 37.74 -16.95
N GLU A 133 19.25 37.43 -16.45
CA GLU A 133 18.35 38.39 -15.84
C GLU A 133 18.12 38.07 -14.36
N THR A 134 17.81 39.11 -13.59
CA THR A 134 17.49 39.00 -12.16
C THR A 134 15.99 38.99 -11.94
N TYR A 135 15.50 38.13 -11.05
CA TYR A 135 14.11 38.11 -10.61
C TYR A 135 14.02 38.00 -9.09
N LYS A 136 12.90 38.46 -8.51
CA LYS A 136 12.60 38.34 -7.08
C LYS A 136 11.74 37.10 -6.84
N THR A 137 12.05 36.34 -5.81
CA THR A 137 11.37 35.09 -5.45
C THR A 137 11.42 34.88 -3.94
N ILE A 138 10.45 34.16 -3.37
CA ILE A 138 10.52 33.75 -1.97
C ILE A 138 11.36 32.48 -1.85
N ALA A 139 12.27 32.48 -0.88
CA ALA A 139 13.04 31.29 -0.51
C ALA A 139 13.13 31.15 1.01
N SER A 140 13.34 29.91 1.46
CA SER A 140 13.78 29.61 2.82
C SER A 140 15.29 29.88 2.90
N VAL A 141 15.69 30.93 3.60
CA VAL A 141 17.08 31.40 3.73
C VAL A 141 17.55 31.16 5.15
N LYS A 142 18.81 30.72 5.31
CA LYS A 142 19.42 30.65 6.64
C LYS A 142 19.61 32.06 7.22
N THR A 143 19.42 32.20 8.52
CA THR A 143 19.67 33.45 9.27
C THR A 143 21.17 33.74 9.41
N ASP A 144 22.01 32.70 9.35
CA ASP A 144 23.47 32.77 9.40
C ASP A 144 24.12 31.59 8.64
N ASP A 145 25.45 31.57 8.57
CA ASP A 145 26.22 30.54 7.83
C ASP A 145 26.40 29.22 8.60
N SER A 146 25.89 29.09 9.83
CA SER A 146 26.07 27.88 10.62
C SER A 146 25.25 26.70 10.07
N ILE A 147 25.67 25.48 10.44
CA ILE A 147 24.97 24.24 10.04
C ILE A 147 23.60 24.15 10.75
N THR A 148 23.50 24.69 11.97
CA THR A 148 22.29 24.76 12.80
C THR A 148 21.48 26.04 12.58
N ALA A 149 21.86 26.86 11.59
CA ALA A 149 21.23 28.15 11.35
C ALA A 149 19.73 27.99 11.13
N GLU A 150 18.96 28.76 11.89
CA GLU A 150 17.53 28.86 11.69
C GLU A 150 17.23 29.36 10.29
N ARG A 151 16.09 28.97 9.74
CA ARG A 151 15.66 29.45 8.43
C ARG A 151 14.58 30.51 8.58
N LYS A 152 14.48 31.45 7.64
CA LYS A 152 13.38 32.39 7.51
C LYS A 152 12.89 32.44 6.08
N LEU A 153 11.62 32.81 5.90
CA LEU A 153 11.07 33.10 4.59
C LEU A 153 11.40 34.54 4.24
N ASP A 154 12.16 34.74 3.15
CA ASP A 154 12.57 36.07 2.72
C ASP A 154 12.43 36.22 1.19
N THR A 155 12.29 37.46 0.72
CA THR A 155 12.29 37.77 -0.71
C THR A 155 13.73 37.96 -1.17
N VAL A 156 14.22 37.03 -2.00
CA VAL A 156 15.60 37.02 -2.50
C VAL A 156 15.66 37.38 -3.98
N VAL A 157 16.76 38.03 -4.39
CA VAL A 157 17.04 38.29 -5.81
C VAL A 157 17.88 37.14 -6.36
N ARG A 158 17.37 36.43 -7.36
CA ARG A 158 18.07 35.34 -8.06
C ARG A 158 18.37 35.71 -9.50
N ARG A 159 19.31 34.98 -10.11
CA ARG A 159 19.67 35.13 -11.53
C ARG A 159 19.24 33.90 -12.31
N ARG A 160 18.65 34.09 -13.49
CA ARG A 160 18.38 33.02 -14.47
C ARG A 160 18.94 33.37 -15.84
N ILE A 161 19.18 32.35 -16.65
CA ILE A 161 19.62 32.52 -18.04
C ILE A 161 18.46 33.14 -18.82
N LYS A 162 18.72 34.28 -19.46
CA LYS A 162 17.77 34.98 -20.34
C LYS A 162 17.88 34.48 -21.77
N ARG A 163 19.10 34.38 -22.30
CA ARG A 163 19.42 33.81 -23.62
C ARG A 163 20.91 33.56 -23.75
N GLN A 164 21.29 32.66 -24.65
CA GLN A 164 22.68 32.53 -25.08
C GLN A 164 23.04 33.70 -26.02
N THR A 165 24.11 34.44 -25.72
CA THR A 165 24.56 35.60 -26.51
C THR A 165 25.75 35.30 -27.41
N GLY A 166 26.38 34.13 -27.26
CA GLY A 166 27.45 33.67 -28.13
C GLY A 166 28.05 32.35 -27.68
N THR A 167 29.17 31.98 -28.30
CA THR A 167 30.07 30.91 -27.84
C THR A 167 31.47 31.48 -27.74
N ARG A 168 32.26 30.99 -26.78
CA ARG A 168 33.70 31.24 -26.72
C ARG A 168 34.44 29.91 -26.78
N GLN A 169 35.56 29.90 -27.49
CA GLN A 169 36.45 28.75 -27.47
C GLN A 169 37.19 28.73 -26.13
N VAL A 170 37.12 27.61 -25.42
CA VAL A 170 37.83 27.41 -24.16
C VAL A 170 38.52 26.07 -24.22
N GLU A 171 39.81 26.04 -23.89
CA GLU A 171 40.52 24.78 -23.68
C GLU A 171 40.00 24.13 -22.40
N ARG A 172 39.41 22.93 -22.53
CA ARG A 172 39.11 22.07 -21.39
C ARG A 172 39.93 20.81 -21.46
N LEU A 173 40.29 20.32 -20.28
CA LEU A 173 40.84 18.99 -20.09
C LEU A 173 39.67 17.98 -20.16
N ILE A 174 39.68 17.11 -21.17
CA ILE A 174 38.73 15.99 -21.29
C ILE A 174 39.45 14.71 -20.89
N TYR A 175 38.79 13.87 -20.10
CA TYR A 175 39.37 12.62 -19.61
C TYR A 175 39.80 11.75 -20.81
N ASP A 176 41.08 11.40 -20.84
CA ASP A 176 41.69 10.61 -21.90
C ASP A 176 42.73 9.69 -21.26
N PRO A 177 42.50 8.37 -21.25
CA PRO A 177 43.45 7.41 -20.69
C PRO A 177 44.86 7.49 -21.29
N GLU A 178 45.00 7.97 -22.53
CA GLU A 178 46.29 8.15 -23.22
C GLU A 178 46.76 9.62 -23.25
N GLY A 179 46.02 10.53 -22.62
CA GLY A 179 46.30 11.96 -22.63
C GLY A 179 47.64 12.33 -21.99
N ASP A 180 48.24 13.42 -22.48
CA ASP A 180 49.56 13.92 -22.10
C ASP A 180 49.56 14.75 -20.80
N VAL A 181 48.39 15.19 -20.34
CA VAL A 181 48.23 15.97 -19.11
C VAL A 181 47.82 15.06 -17.95
N VAL A 182 48.72 14.88 -16.97
CA VAL A 182 48.42 14.16 -15.73
C VAL A 182 47.87 15.12 -14.68
N VAL A 183 46.65 14.88 -14.20
CA VAL A 183 46.03 15.64 -13.10
C VAL A 183 45.84 14.72 -11.91
N ARG A 184 46.41 15.11 -10.76
CA ARG A 184 46.14 14.46 -9.47
C ARG A 184 44.74 14.79 -9.00
N GLN A 185 43.84 13.80 -9.04
CA GLN A 185 42.50 13.94 -8.51
C GLN A 185 42.35 13.23 -7.19
N LYS A 186 41.73 13.92 -6.23
CA LYS A 186 41.29 13.32 -4.99
C LYS A 186 40.00 12.56 -5.27
N HIS A 187 40.08 11.23 -5.26
CA HIS A 187 38.93 10.35 -5.28
C HIS A 187 38.47 10.07 -3.84
N PRO A 188 37.20 10.28 -3.52
CA PRO A 188 36.69 10.01 -2.19
C PRO A 188 36.74 8.50 -1.87
N ILE A 189 37.23 8.17 -0.68
CA ILE A 189 37.06 6.86 -0.03
C ILE A 189 35.78 6.95 0.80
N TYR A 190 34.82 6.10 0.48
CA TYR A 190 33.51 6.10 1.11
C TYR A 190 33.44 5.06 2.24
N GLY A 191 33.03 5.50 3.43
CA GLY A 191 32.70 4.66 4.59
C GLY A 191 31.22 4.84 4.99
N PRO A 192 30.73 4.13 6.01
CA PRO A 192 29.32 4.22 6.43
C PRO A 192 28.94 5.63 6.94
N GLY A 193 27.66 6.03 6.80
CA GLY A 193 27.07 7.19 7.50
C GLY A 193 26.68 8.43 6.67
N GLY A 194 26.24 8.27 5.41
CA GLY A 194 25.56 9.36 4.66
C GLY A 194 24.04 9.35 4.92
N PRO A 195 23.30 10.45 4.65
CA PRO A 195 21.87 10.49 4.91
C PRO A 195 21.14 9.42 4.10
N ASN A 196 20.30 8.63 4.76
CA ASN A 196 19.55 7.56 4.09
C ASN A 196 18.62 8.18 3.05
N VAL A 197 18.67 7.70 1.80
CA VAL A 197 17.72 8.17 0.78
C VAL A 197 16.40 7.40 0.92
N LEU A 198 15.34 8.15 1.21
CA LEU A 198 13.98 7.66 1.16
C LEU A 198 13.47 7.91 -0.27
N PHE A 199 13.49 6.86 -1.06
CA PHE A 199 13.04 6.91 -2.45
C PHE A 199 11.51 7.04 -2.53
N PRO A 200 10.97 7.51 -3.66
CA PRO A 200 9.52 7.53 -3.89
C PRO A 200 8.85 6.17 -3.68
N GLY A 201 7.81 6.08 -2.84
CA GLY A 201 7.18 4.80 -2.52
C GLY A 201 7.72 4.12 -1.26
N PHE A 202 8.84 4.59 -0.70
CA PHE A 202 9.48 3.97 0.49
C PHE A 202 8.50 3.72 1.63
N TYR A 203 7.71 4.74 1.99
CA TYR A 203 6.74 4.64 3.08
C TYR A 203 5.58 3.70 2.73
N GLY A 204 5.01 3.88 1.54
CA GLY A 204 3.86 3.11 1.11
C GLY A 204 4.17 1.64 0.88
N GLU A 205 5.36 1.28 0.38
CA GLU A 205 5.75 -0.13 0.19
C GLU A 205 5.92 -0.85 1.52
N ASN A 206 6.62 -0.23 2.48
CA ASN A 206 6.73 -0.79 3.82
C ASN A 206 5.35 -0.91 4.49
N ALA A 207 4.49 0.10 4.33
CA ALA A 207 3.14 0.08 4.88
C ALA A 207 2.24 -0.96 4.22
N LEU A 208 2.33 -1.14 2.90
CA LEU A 208 1.62 -2.18 2.16
C LEU A 208 2.06 -3.58 2.61
N CYS A 209 3.37 -3.80 2.81
CA CYS A 209 3.90 -5.05 3.35
C CYS A 209 3.41 -5.31 4.78
N LEU A 210 3.41 -4.28 5.65
CA LEU A 210 2.83 -4.37 6.99
C LEU A 210 1.35 -4.76 6.94
N TYR A 211 0.56 -4.10 6.09
CA TYR A 211 -0.85 -4.40 5.94
C TYR A 211 -1.10 -5.82 5.41
N ALA A 212 -0.31 -6.29 4.44
CA ALA A 212 -0.35 -7.67 3.99
C ALA A 212 -0.05 -8.65 5.13
N CYS A 213 0.99 -8.38 5.94
CA CYS A 213 1.30 -9.18 7.12
C CYS A 213 0.14 -9.22 8.14
N ILE A 214 -0.52 -8.07 8.39
CA ILE A 214 -1.72 -8.00 9.26
C ILE A 214 -2.82 -8.90 8.71
N LYS A 215 -3.12 -8.82 7.40
CA LYS A 215 -4.18 -9.62 6.78
C LYS A 215 -3.84 -11.11 6.73
N CYS A 216 -2.57 -11.44 6.57
CA CYS A 216 -2.07 -12.81 6.71
C CYS A 216 -2.06 -13.31 8.17
N GLY A 217 -2.31 -12.45 9.15
CA GLY A 217 -2.40 -12.84 10.57
C GLY A 217 -1.05 -12.97 11.27
N VAL A 218 -0.03 -12.25 10.80
CA VAL A 218 1.24 -12.10 11.52
C VAL A 218 0.97 -11.42 12.88
N PRO A 219 1.45 -11.99 14.01
CA PRO A 219 1.21 -11.41 15.32
C PRO A 219 1.89 -10.04 15.49
N PRO A 220 1.27 -9.08 16.20
CA PRO A 220 1.85 -7.76 16.42
C PRO A 220 3.12 -7.76 17.28
N GLU A 221 3.30 -8.78 18.12
CA GLU A 221 4.49 -9.02 18.94
C GLU A 221 5.69 -9.56 18.13
N ASP A 222 5.51 -9.93 16.86
CA ASP A 222 6.61 -10.34 16.00
C ASP A 222 7.68 -9.24 15.90
N GLU A 223 8.95 -9.60 16.08
CA GLU A 223 10.04 -8.62 16.19
C GLU A 223 10.17 -7.76 14.92
N LEU A 224 10.11 -8.37 13.73
CA LEU A 224 10.27 -7.65 12.47
C LEU A 224 9.10 -6.70 12.24
N PHE A 225 7.88 -7.19 12.51
CA PHE A 225 6.66 -6.39 12.43
C PHE A 225 6.68 -5.19 13.38
N ALA A 226 6.95 -5.44 14.67
CA ALA A 226 6.96 -4.43 15.72
C ALA A 226 8.05 -3.37 15.47
N ARG A 227 9.27 -3.80 15.09
CA ARG A 227 10.35 -2.86 14.77
C ARG A 227 10.06 -2.05 13.51
N THR A 228 9.53 -2.65 12.44
CA THR A 228 9.20 -1.91 11.20
C THR A 228 8.17 -0.82 11.48
N SER A 229 7.07 -1.16 12.16
CA SER A 229 6.01 -0.22 12.48
C SER A 229 6.49 0.93 13.39
N GLN A 230 7.31 0.62 14.40
CA GLN A 230 7.92 1.64 15.26
C GLN A 230 8.89 2.54 14.48
N ARG A 231 9.75 1.97 13.62
CA ARG A 231 10.71 2.76 12.83
C ARG A 231 10.04 3.68 11.83
N LEU A 232 8.95 3.23 11.19
CA LEU A 232 8.13 4.12 10.37
C LEU A 232 7.54 5.25 11.21
N ALA A 233 7.02 4.97 12.40
CA ALA A 233 6.49 6.00 13.30
C ALA A 233 7.57 7.03 13.69
N ASP A 234 8.78 6.58 14.01
CA ASP A 234 9.92 7.45 14.33
C ASP A 234 10.26 8.37 13.14
N TYR A 235 10.26 7.84 11.92
CA TYR A 235 10.54 8.62 10.70
C TYR A 235 9.45 9.67 10.43
N LEU A 236 8.19 9.30 10.61
CA LEU A 236 7.07 10.23 10.44
C LEU A 236 7.06 11.35 11.48
N ASP A 237 7.45 11.04 12.72
CA ASP A 237 7.60 12.06 13.77
C ASP A 237 8.80 12.97 13.50
N ALA A 238 9.92 12.40 13.03
CA ALA A 238 11.15 13.13 12.75
C ALA A 238 11.08 14.02 11.50
N TYR A 239 10.49 13.53 10.41
CA TYR A 239 10.50 14.20 9.11
C TYR A 239 9.15 14.79 8.69
N GLY A 240 8.06 14.50 9.41
CA GLY A 240 6.70 14.85 9.00
C GLY A 240 6.05 13.80 8.08
N LEU A 241 4.76 13.97 7.82
CA LEU A 241 3.97 13.02 7.03
C LEU A 241 4.28 13.15 5.54
N PRO A 242 4.43 12.05 4.78
CA PRO A 242 4.74 12.12 3.36
C PRO A 242 3.65 12.85 2.57
N ASP A 243 4.07 13.52 1.49
CA ASP A 243 3.18 14.30 0.62
C ASP A 243 2.54 13.48 -0.49
N ARG A 244 3.17 12.38 -0.89
CA ARG A 244 2.64 11.48 -1.92
C ARG A 244 1.41 10.76 -1.38
N THR A 245 0.32 10.85 -2.13
CA THR A 245 -0.97 10.27 -1.71
C THR A 245 -0.89 8.75 -1.54
N TRP A 246 -0.16 8.07 -2.44
CA TRP A 246 0.02 6.62 -2.36
C TRP A 246 0.72 6.18 -1.06
N ASP A 247 1.82 6.86 -0.70
CA ASP A 247 2.55 6.63 0.55
C ASP A 247 1.67 6.88 1.77
N LEU A 248 0.99 8.03 1.80
CA LEU A 248 0.15 8.45 2.92
C LEU A 248 -1.08 7.55 3.10
N ALA A 249 -1.70 7.10 2.01
CA ALA A 249 -2.85 6.22 2.05
C ALA A 249 -2.49 4.83 2.58
N TRP A 250 -1.40 4.21 2.09
CA TRP A 250 -0.96 2.92 2.61
C TRP A 250 -0.49 2.99 4.06
N LEU A 251 0.20 4.06 4.46
CA LEU A 251 0.51 4.30 5.87
C LEU A 251 -0.76 4.39 6.72
N THR A 252 -1.78 5.11 6.25
CA THR A 252 -3.07 5.23 6.96
C THR A 252 -3.75 3.87 7.10
N VAL A 253 -3.77 3.07 6.03
CA VAL A 253 -4.31 1.70 6.04
C VAL A 253 -3.58 0.83 7.06
N ALA A 254 -2.25 0.79 7.01
CA ALA A 254 -1.45 -0.04 7.91
C ALA A 254 -1.60 0.41 9.37
N PHE A 255 -1.41 1.71 9.65
CA PHE A 255 -1.40 2.23 11.01
C PHE A 255 -2.78 2.25 11.67
N SER A 256 -3.87 2.35 10.89
CA SER A 256 -5.23 2.21 11.44
C SER A 256 -5.54 0.78 11.86
N ASN A 257 -4.87 -0.21 11.27
CA ASN A 257 -5.03 -1.64 11.59
C ASN A 257 -4.00 -2.16 12.61
N LEU A 258 -3.07 -1.32 13.10
CA LEU A 258 -2.17 -1.70 14.19
C LEU A 258 -2.90 -1.77 15.55
N PRO A 259 -2.41 -2.56 16.51
CA PRO A 259 -2.94 -2.54 17.87
C PRO A 259 -2.94 -1.13 18.47
N LYS A 260 -4.02 -0.80 19.18
CA LYS A 260 -4.24 0.52 19.81
C LYS A 260 -3.45 0.70 21.12
N THR A 261 -2.22 0.22 21.18
CA THR A 261 -1.39 0.24 22.39
C THR A 261 -0.35 1.38 22.40
N GLY A 262 0.06 1.89 21.23
CA GLY A 262 1.05 2.97 21.12
C GLY A 262 0.43 4.36 20.93
N GLU A 263 0.69 5.30 21.84
CA GLU A 263 0.19 6.68 21.76
C GLU A 263 0.71 7.43 20.52
N LEU A 264 2.00 7.29 20.20
CA LEU A 264 2.62 7.94 19.04
C LEU A 264 1.97 7.47 17.74
N THR A 265 1.85 6.15 17.56
CA THR A 265 1.20 5.54 16.38
C THR A 265 -0.22 6.04 16.23
N GLN A 266 -1.01 6.06 17.31
CA GLN A 266 -2.38 6.59 17.27
C GLN A 266 -2.45 8.07 16.88
N ALA A 267 -1.55 8.90 17.43
CA ALA A 267 -1.48 10.32 17.10
C ALA A 267 -1.10 10.52 15.62
N LEU A 268 -0.14 9.76 15.12
CA LEU A 268 0.24 9.75 13.70
C LEU A 268 -0.91 9.31 12.81
N THR A 269 -1.64 8.24 13.16
CA THR A 269 -2.83 7.79 12.41
C THR A 269 -3.86 8.92 12.26
N ARG A 270 -4.18 9.62 13.36
CA ARG A 270 -5.10 10.77 13.31
C ARG A 270 -4.58 11.90 12.41
N ARG A 271 -3.27 12.21 12.49
CA ARG A 271 -2.64 13.23 11.63
C ARG A 271 -2.67 12.82 10.14
N MET A 272 -2.47 11.54 9.82
CA MET A 272 -2.53 11.03 8.45
C MET A 272 -3.94 11.07 7.87
N VAL A 273 -4.95 10.60 8.62
CA VAL A 273 -6.37 10.70 8.23
C VAL A 273 -6.76 12.15 7.98
N ARG A 274 -6.37 13.06 8.88
CA ARG A 274 -6.57 14.51 8.72
C ARG A 274 -5.91 15.03 7.44
N LYS A 275 -4.67 14.67 7.17
CA LYS A 275 -3.94 15.11 5.97
C LYS A 275 -4.61 14.61 4.69
N LEU A 276 -5.09 13.36 4.66
CA LEU A 276 -5.87 12.83 3.54
C LEU A 276 -7.16 13.62 3.30
N LEU A 277 -7.91 13.92 4.36
CA LEU A 277 -9.17 14.68 4.24
C LEU A 277 -8.94 16.11 3.77
N LEU A 278 -7.90 16.78 4.28
CA LEU A 278 -7.52 18.13 3.83
C LEU A 278 -6.94 18.12 2.41
N GLY A 279 -6.26 17.06 2.01
CA GLY A 279 -5.62 16.93 0.70
C GLY A 279 -6.56 16.72 -0.49
N GLN A 280 -7.89 16.71 -0.28
CA GLN A 280 -8.85 16.65 -1.38
C GLN A 280 -8.74 17.89 -2.25
N VAL A 281 -8.79 17.72 -3.58
CA VAL A 281 -8.84 18.85 -4.50
C VAL A 281 -10.18 19.58 -4.32
N THR A 282 -10.14 20.85 -3.96
CA THR A 282 -11.35 21.63 -3.63
C THR A 282 -11.92 22.41 -4.81
N GLU A 283 -11.11 22.71 -5.83
CA GLU A 283 -11.43 23.61 -6.93
C GLU A 283 -10.94 23.06 -8.29
N GLY A 284 -11.50 23.58 -9.39
CA GLY A 284 -11.12 23.16 -10.74
C GLY A 284 -11.82 21.88 -11.22
N SER A 285 -11.32 21.33 -12.33
CA SER A 285 -11.94 20.18 -13.01
C SER A 285 -11.84 18.88 -12.20
N GLY A 286 -10.84 18.79 -11.32
CA GLY A 286 -10.65 17.65 -10.41
C GLY A 286 -11.31 17.80 -9.03
N ALA A 287 -12.18 18.80 -8.82
CA ALA A 287 -12.77 19.06 -7.51
C ALA A 287 -13.55 17.84 -6.97
N GLY A 288 -13.29 17.49 -5.71
CA GLY A 288 -13.81 16.31 -5.03
C GLY A 288 -12.93 15.06 -5.13
N LEU A 289 -11.92 15.05 -6.00
CA LEU A 289 -11.00 13.93 -6.21
C LEU A 289 -9.66 14.14 -5.47
N TRP A 290 -8.83 13.11 -5.46
CA TRP A 290 -7.44 13.15 -5.00
C TRP A 290 -6.48 12.87 -6.15
N GLY A 291 -5.25 13.36 -6.03
CA GLY A 291 -4.20 13.14 -7.02
C GLY A 291 -2.91 12.61 -6.42
N PRO A 292 -1.76 12.81 -7.09
CA PRO A 292 -0.50 12.18 -6.72
C PRO A 292 0.12 12.76 -5.45
N VAL A 293 -0.34 13.94 -5.01
CA VAL A 293 0.05 14.58 -3.75
C VAL A 293 -1.18 14.97 -2.93
N ALA A 294 -1.16 14.69 -1.63
CA ALA A 294 -2.24 14.99 -0.68
C ALA A 294 -1.88 16.28 0.08
N ILE A 295 -1.94 17.41 -0.63
CA ILE A 295 -1.62 18.74 -0.11
C ILE A 295 -2.78 19.68 -0.44
N HIS A 296 -3.22 20.47 0.54
CA HIS A 296 -4.20 21.54 0.34
C HIS A 296 -3.49 22.86 -0.03
N PRO A 297 -3.49 23.31 -1.30
CA PRO A 297 -2.66 24.43 -1.72
C PRO A 297 -3.09 25.76 -1.07
N THR A 298 -4.40 26.02 -0.99
CA THR A 298 -4.96 27.22 -0.33
C THR A 298 -4.61 27.29 1.15
N LEU A 299 -4.66 26.17 1.86
CA LEU A 299 -4.29 26.10 3.27
C LEU A 299 -2.79 26.36 3.47
N LEU A 300 -1.94 25.75 2.64
CA LEU A 300 -0.50 25.97 2.65
C LEU A 300 -0.14 27.44 2.39
N ALA A 301 -0.79 28.07 1.40
CA ALA A 301 -0.63 29.50 1.13
C ALA A 301 -1.01 30.37 2.34
N ARG A 302 -2.16 30.09 2.99
CA ARG A 302 -2.59 30.79 4.21
C ARG A 302 -1.58 30.64 5.36
N MET A 303 -1.00 29.44 5.54
CA MET A 303 0.05 29.22 6.54
C MET A 303 1.29 30.06 6.25
N ILE A 304 1.77 30.09 5.00
CA ILE A 304 2.94 30.90 4.59
C ILE A 304 2.67 32.40 4.81
N GLU A 305 1.48 32.88 4.44
CA GLU A 305 1.09 34.28 4.70
C GLU A 305 1.02 34.59 6.20
N TYR A 306 0.49 33.66 7.00
CA TYR A 306 0.43 33.80 8.45
C TYR A 306 1.83 33.84 9.08
N GLU A 307 2.74 32.93 8.70
CA GLU A 307 4.13 32.92 9.19
C GLU A 307 4.80 34.27 8.93
N ARG A 308 4.66 34.83 7.72
CA ARG A 308 5.22 36.14 7.38
C ARG A 308 4.68 37.25 8.28
N LYS A 309 3.37 37.33 8.46
CA LYS A 309 2.72 38.32 9.34
C LYS A 309 3.19 38.17 10.80
N VAL A 310 3.34 36.94 11.27
CA VAL A 310 3.86 36.67 12.61
C VAL A 310 5.31 37.09 12.74
N TYR A 311 6.16 36.78 11.75
CA TYR A 311 7.56 37.19 11.75
C TYR A 311 7.71 38.72 11.81
N GLU A 312 6.99 39.43 10.93
CA GLU A 312 6.96 40.90 10.90
C GLU A 312 6.48 41.50 12.23
N ARG A 313 5.50 40.86 12.88
CA ARG A 313 4.91 41.32 14.16
C ARG A 313 5.73 40.98 15.39
N LYS A 314 6.31 39.77 15.46
CA LYS A 314 6.89 39.19 16.68
C LYS A 314 8.41 39.06 16.65
N VAL A 315 9.07 38.89 15.50
CA VAL A 315 10.52 38.67 15.40
C VAL A 315 11.25 39.92 14.91
N GLN A 316 10.82 40.50 13.79
CA GLN A 316 11.48 41.65 13.17
C GLN A 316 11.73 42.83 14.13
N PRO A 317 10.79 43.21 15.02
CA PRO A 317 11.02 44.32 15.95
C PRO A 317 12.16 44.05 16.94
N TRP A 318 12.42 42.79 17.29
CA TRP A 318 13.55 42.42 18.15
C TRP A 318 14.86 42.34 17.39
N GLU A 319 14.84 41.88 16.12
CA GLU A 319 16.02 41.93 15.24
C GLU A 319 16.49 43.37 15.02
N GLU A 320 15.57 44.30 14.79
CA GLU A 320 15.88 45.73 14.62
C GLU A 320 16.46 46.33 15.90
N LYS A 321 15.84 46.07 17.07
CA LYS A 321 16.37 46.51 18.37
C LYS A 321 17.74 45.93 18.70
N LEU A 322 18.00 44.67 18.32
CA LEU A 322 19.30 44.03 18.56
C LEU A 322 20.38 44.59 17.61
N LYS A 323 20.03 44.95 16.37
CA LYS A 323 20.95 45.68 15.47
C LYS A 323 21.35 47.05 16.05
N GLU A 324 20.40 47.76 16.66
CA GLU A 324 20.66 49.05 17.33
C GLU A 324 21.42 48.90 18.65
N SER A 325 21.29 47.76 19.34
CA SER A 325 21.93 47.51 20.64
C SER A 325 22.32 46.04 20.81
N PRO A 326 23.47 45.61 20.23
CA PRO A 326 23.86 44.20 20.13
C PRO A 326 24.10 43.52 21.48
N ASP A 327 24.59 44.28 22.46
CA ASP A 327 25.03 43.75 23.77
C ASP A 327 23.89 43.57 24.78
N ARG A 328 22.64 43.86 24.41
CA ARG A 328 21.50 43.73 25.32
C ARG A 328 20.99 42.29 25.36
N GLU A 329 21.40 41.57 26.41
CA GLU A 329 20.97 40.19 26.72
C GLU A 329 19.44 40.02 26.68
N ARG A 330 18.67 40.94 27.29
CA ARG A 330 17.20 40.91 27.25
C ARG A 330 16.61 40.91 25.82
N TYR A 331 17.25 41.59 24.86
CA TYR A 331 16.79 41.60 23.47
C TYR A 331 17.13 40.30 22.76
N GLN A 332 18.27 39.69 23.09
CA GLN A 332 18.63 38.35 22.61
C GLN A 332 17.63 37.32 23.14
N GLU A 333 17.34 37.32 24.45
CA GLU A 333 16.33 36.43 25.06
C GLU A 333 14.95 36.57 24.38
N LYS A 334 14.47 37.80 24.18
CA LYS A 334 13.18 38.05 23.52
C LYS A 334 13.15 37.65 22.04
N LEU A 335 14.27 37.78 21.35
CA LEU A 335 14.42 37.33 19.98
C LEU A 335 14.36 35.80 19.91
N GLU A 336 15.09 35.11 20.78
CA GLU A 336 15.09 33.64 20.87
C GLU A 336 13.71 33.08 21.27
N GLU A 337 13.01 33.71 22.24
CA GLU A 337 11.61 33.37 22.56
C GLU A 337 10.69 33.52 21.34
N ALA A 338 10.83 34.62 20.58
CA ALA A 338 10.00 34.87 19.41
C ALA A 338 10.28 33.89 18.26
N LYS A 339 11.54 33.52 18.06
CA LYS A 339 11.96 32.49 17.11
C LYS A 339 11.46 31.11 17.50
N ALA A 340 11.56 30.74 18.79
CA ALA A 340 11.03 29.49 19.31
C ALA A 340 9.52 29.34 19.06
N LEU A 341 8.75 30.43 19.20
CA LEU A 341 7.31 30.43 18.86
C LEU A 341 7.07 30.15 17.38
N ILE A 342 7.81 30.79 16.48
CA ILE A 342 7.69 30.54 15.02
C ILE A 342 8.13 29.12 14.68
N ASN A 343 9.19 28.61 15.31
CA ASN A 343 9.65 27.24 15.09
C ASN A 343 8.59 26.22 15.55
N GLY A 344 7.91 26.45 16.69
CA GLY A 344 6.78 25.64 17.13
C GLY A 344 5.60 25.68 16.14
N PHE A 345 5.30 26.84 15.54
CA PHE A 345 4.32 26.92 14.46
C PHE A 345 4.75 26.09 13.24
N ARG A 346 6.03 26.14 12.87
CA ARG A 346 6.55 25.43 11.68
C ARG A 346 6.47 23.92 11.77
N GLU A 347 6.42 23.35 12.97
CA GLU A 347 6.20 21.91 13.14
C GLU A 347 4.90 21.44 12.48
N GLN A 348 3.88 22.32 12.43
CA GLN A 348 2.59 22.04 11.80
C GLN A 348 2.67 21.92 10.28
N TYR A 349 3.71 22.46 9.60
CA TYR A 349 3.86 22.28 8.15
C TYR A 349 3.99 20.82 7.74
N GLY A 350 4.66 19.99 8.54
CA GLY A 350 4.82 18.56 8.20
C GLY A 350 3.51 17.76 8.16
N ASP A 351 2.44 18.30 8.75
CA ASP A 351 1.10 17.70 8.68
C ASP A 351 0.30 18.13 7.46
N ILE A 352 0.76 19.18 6.76
CA ILE A 352 0.09 19.75 5.59
C ILE A 352 0.91 19.53 4.31
N ALA A 353 2.20 19.83 4.34
CA ALA A 353 3.15 19.67 3.25
C ALA A 353 4.59 19.49 3.79
N GLN A 354 5.10 18.26 3.78
CA GLN A 354 6.46 17.93 4.23
C GLN A 354 7.54 18.68 3.43
N GLN A 355 7.35 18.82 2.12
CA GLN A 355 8.28 19.53 1.25
C GLN A 355 7.80 20.94 0.87
N GLY A 356 6.68 21.41 1.44
CA GLY A 356 5.99 22.63 1.05
C GLY A 356 6.77 23.94 1.23
N LEU A 357 7.93 23.91 1.90
CA LEU A 357 8.83 25.06 2.08
C LEU A 357 10.11 24.99 1.22
N GLN A 358 10.17 24.09 0.25
CA GLN A 358 11.31 23.97 -0.68
C GLN A 358 11.22 24.95 -1.88
N PHE A 359 10.05 25.52 -2.16
CA PHE A 359 9.81 26.52 -3.21
C PHE A 359 10.36 26.09 -4.58
N GLU A 360 11.31 26.84 -5.15
CA GLU A 360 11.92 26.54 -6.46
C GLU A 360 12.58 25.15 -6.51
N ARG A 361 12.98 24.62 -5.36
CA ARG A 361 13.65 23.32 -5.22
C ARG A 361 12.69 22.19 -4.85
N LEU A 362 11.37 22.43 -4.87
CA LEU A 362 10.35 21.44 -4.52
C LEU A 362 10.46 20.12 -5.31
N ARG A 363 10.98 20.21 -6.53
CA ARG A 363 11.14 19.06 -7.43
C ARG A 363 12.53 18.42 -7.33
N GLU A 364 13.44 18.98 -6.54
CA GLU A 364 14.78 18.45 -6.32
C GLU A 364 14.82 17.53 -5.09
N GLN A 365 15.78 16.62 -5.05
CA GLN A 365 16.08 15.89 -3.81
C GLN A 365 16.54 16.87 -2.73
N ALA A 366 15.94 16.76 -1.55
CA ALA A 366 16.25 17.61 -0.41
C ALA A 366 16.62 16.76 0.80
N VAL A 367 17.66 17.18 1.52
CA VAL A 367 17.95 16.68 2.86
C VAL A 367 16.97 17.34 3.81
N ILE A 368 16.18 16.53 4.50
CA ILE A 368 15.26 16.98 5.54
C ILE A 368 15.95 16.70 6.88
N PRO A 369 16.33 17.74 7.63
CA PRO A 369 16.90 17.54 8.95
C PRO A 369 15.85 16.90 9.86
N ALA A 370 16.26 15.94 10.68
CA ALA A 370 15.38 15.40 11.72
C ALA A 370 14.98 16.52 12.68
N ARG A 371 13.68 16.64 12.99
CA ARG A 371 13.15 17.62 13.96
C ARG A 371 13.82 17.44 15.32
N GLU A 372 14.09 18.54 16.03
CA GLU A 372 14.80 18.53 17.31
C GLU A 372 14.13 17.62 18.36
N ALA A 373 12.80 17.52 18.33
CA ALA A 373 12.02 16.64 19.21
C ALA A 373 12.36 15.14 19.06
N ALA A 374 12.78 14.69 17.87
CA ALA A 374 13.16 13.30 17.60
C ALA A 374 14.52 12.90 18.22
N LYS A 375 15.31 13.87 18.69
CA LYS A 375 16.53 13.61 19.48
C LYS A 375 16.22 13.25 20.94
N GLY A 376 14.98 13.42 21.41
CA GLY A 376 14.67 13.52 22.84
C GLY A 376 13.67 12.54 23.45
N ARG A 377 12.96 11.69 22.69
CA ARG A 377 11.91 10.82 23.31
C ARG A 377 12.32 9.38 23.62
N LEU A 378 13.31 8.80 22.93
CA LEU A 378 13.68 7.37 23.10
C LEU A 378 15.19 7.08 23.11
N GLY A 379 16.06 8.10 23.07
CA GLY A 379 17.53 7.91 23.13
C GLY A 379 18.17 7.33 21.86
N TRP A 380 17.39 6.99 20.83
CA TRP A 380 17.85 6.61 19.50
C TRP A 380 17.53 7.76 18.53
N GLY A 381 18.53 8.53 18.11
CA GLY A 381 18.32 9.61 17.15
C GLY A 381 18.08 9.06 15.74
N VAL A 382 17.04 9.55 15.06
CA VAL A 382 16.90 9.39 13.61
C VAL A 382 17.95 10.29 12.92
N GLU A 383 18.80 9.72 12.07
CA GLU A 383 19.81 10.48 11.31
C GLU A 383 19.15 11.39 10.25
N GLU A 384 19.91 12.24 9.57
CA GLU A 384 19.35 13.04 8.47
C GLU A 384 18.87 12.14 7.32
N GLY A 385 17.70 12.46 6.77
CA GLY A 385 17.09 11.73 5.66
C GLY A 385 17.12 12.57 4.38
N ALA A 386 17.46 11.95 3.25
CA ALA A 386 17.33 12.60 1.95
C ALA A 386 16.07 12.12 1.24
N MET A 387 15.18 13.03 0.87
CA MET A 387 13.92 12.69 0.20
C MET A 387 13.89 13.25 -1.21
N HIS A 388 13.27 12.49 -2.12
CA HIS A 388 13.06 12.94 -3.49
C HIS A 388 12.00 14.04 -3.56
N GLY A 389 12.18 14.96 -4.51
CA GLY A 389 11.26 16.06 -4.75
C GLY A 389 9.87 15.59 -5.21
N LEU A 390 8.90 16.50 -5.12
CA LEU A 390 7.53 16.22 -5.53
C LEU A 390 7.42 16.11 -7.06
N PRO A 391 6.58 15.19 -7.55
CA PRO A 391 6.35 15.05 -8.99
C PRO A 391 5.56 16.23 -9.58
N VAL A 392 4.91 17.05 -8.76
CA VAL A 392 4.02 18.15 -9.17
C VAL A 392 4.52 19.47 -8.57
N PHE A 393 4.36 20.58 -9.30
CA PHE A 393 4.63 21.91 -8.73
C PHE A 393 3.39 22.48 -8.05
N ILE A 394 3.21 22.13 -6.78
CA ILE A 394 2.00 22.41 -5.99
C ILE A 394 1.63 23.90 -5.86
N TYR A 395 2.56 24.81 -6.17
CA TYR A 395 2.32 26.25 -6.10
C TYR A 395 1.56 26.78 -7.33
N GLY A 396 1.59 26.08 -8.46
CA GLY A 396 0.94 26.52 -9.70
C GLY A 396 -0.06 25.52 -10.27
N GLU A 397 -0.01 24.25 -9.87
CA GLU A 397 -0.86 23.21 -10.42
C GLU A 397 -1.31 22.20 -9.37
N THR A 398 -2.53 21.70 -9.54
CA THR A 398 -3.04 20.53 -8.86
C THR A 398 -3.44 19.46 -9.89
N TRP A 399 -3.32 18.21 -9.48
CA TRP A 399 -3.66 17.05 -10.30
C TRP A 399 -4.63 16.16 -9.53
N ALA A 400 -5.48 15.42 -10.23
CA ALA A 400 -6.36 14.41 -9.66
C ALA A 400 -6.56 13.24 -10.62
N ASP A 401 -6.84 12.05 -10.08
CA ASP A 401 -7.23 10.86 -10.85
C ASP A 401 -8.09 9.88 -10.04
N VAL A 402 -8.65 8.89 -10.74
CA VAL A 402 -9.50 7.85 -10.14
C VAL A 402 -8.70 6.90 -9.24
N GLU A 403 -7.44 6.60 -9.58
CA GLU A 403 -6.61 5.65 -8.84
C GLU A 403 -6.32 6.13 -7.42
N HIS A 404 -5.80 7.35 -7.27
CA HIS A 404 -5.53 7.96 -5.98
C HIS A 404 -6.82 8.20 -5.20
N THR A 405 -7.89 8.63 -5.87
CA THR A 405 -9.20 8.80 -5.23
C THR A 405 -9.70 7.48 -4.65
N SER A 406 -9.64 6.39 -5.42
CA SER A 406 -10.04 5.06 -4.97
C SER A 406 -9.22 4.58 -3.77
N LEU A 407 -7.90 4.79 -3.80
CA LEU A 407 -7.00 4.39 -2.72
C LEU A 407 -7.23 5.21 -1.43
N VAL A 408 -7.49 6.52 -1.54
CA VAL A 408 -7.79 7.36 -0.38
C VAL A 408 -9.12 6.96 0.25
N LEU A 409 -10.15 6.69 -0.54
CA LEU A 409 -11.45 6.24 -0.01
C LEU A 409 -11.33 4.90 0.72
N PHE A 410 -10.52 3.97 0.20
CA PHE A 410 -10.15 2.75 0.91
C PHE A 410 -9.45 3.02 2.23
N ALA A 411 -8.44 3.90 2.24
CA ALA A 411 -7.71 4.26 3.46
C ALA A 411 -8.62 4.91 4.52
N LEU A 412 -9.53 5.78 4.10
CA LEU A 412 -10.51 6.41 5.00
C LEU A 412 -11.52 5.38 5.52
N ARG A 413 -11.93 4.40 4.71
CA ARG A 413 -12.81 3.30 5.14
C ARG A 413 -12.14 2.43 6.20
N GLU A 414 -10.90 1.99 5.96
CA GLU A 414 -10.12 1.23 6.94
C GLU A 414 -9.94 2.02 8.24
N ALA A 415 -9.67 3.33 8.13
CA ALA A 415 -9.61 4.21 9.29
C ALA A 415 -10.95 4.34 10.03
N GLN A 416 -12.09 4.41 9.32
CA GLN A 416 -13.42 4.46 9.93
C GLN A 416 -13.75 3.18 10.68
N VAL A 417 -13.52 2.01 10.05
CA VAL A 417 -13.74 0.69 10.67
C VAL A 417 -12.96 0.57 11.98
N ASN A 418 -11.75 1.14 12.02
CA ASN A 418 -10.90 1.14 13.20
C ASN A 418 -11.09 2.36 14.13
N GLY A 419 -12.08 3.23 13.88
CA GLY A 419 -12.45 4.34 14.77
C GLY A 419 -11.49 5.54 14.76
N TYR A 420 -10.77 5.76 13.66
CA TYR A 420 -9.87 6.91 13.46
C TYR A 420 -10.43 8.02 12.59
N LEU A 421 -11.55 7.79 11.88
CA LEU A 421 -12.21 8.84 11.10
C LEU A 421 -12.85 9.86 12.05
N PRO A 422 -12.40 11.12 12.09
CA PRO A 422 -13.03 12.14 12.92
C PRO A 422 -14.38 12.55 12.33
N GLU A 423 -15.25 13.16 13.14
CA GLU A 423 -16.47 13.79 12.64
C GLU A 423 -16.13 15.05 11.82
N LYS A 424 -15.18 15.84 12.35
CA LYS A 424 -14.73 17.11 11.79
C LYS A 424 -13.21 17.17 11.69
N VAL A 425 -12.73 17.86 10.67
CA VAL A 425 -11.30 18.06 10.40
C VAL A 425 -10.93 19.49 10.68
N ASP A 426 -10.16 19.71 11.75
CA ASP A 426 -9.68 21.02 12.11
C ASP A 426 -8.41 21.39 11.31
N PRO A 427 -8.28 22.63 10.79
CA PRO A 427 -7.06 23.10 10.14
C PRO A 427 -5.95 23.37 11.18
N PRO A 428 -4.73 23.75 10.78
CA PRO A 428 -3.66 24.10 11.71
C PRO A 428 -4.05 25.26 12.61
N ARG A 429 -3.50 25.30 13.83
CA ARG A 429 -3.70 26.40 14.76
C ARG A 429 -2.73 27.53 14.47
N ASP A 430 -3.22 28.74 14.65
CA ASP A 430 -2.39 29.94 14.71
C ASP A 430 -1.73 30.05 16.11
N LEU A 431 -0.81 31.00 16.29
CA LEU A 431 -0.11 31.22 17.58
C LEU A 431 -0.96 31.91 18.66
N ASP A 432 -2.14 32.39 18.30
CA ASP A 432 -3.08 33.10 19.15
C ASP A 432 -4.33 32.20 19.43
N GLU A 433 -4.18 30.88 19.27
CA GLU A 433 -5.18 29.79 19.45
C GLU A 433 -6.39 29.78 18.48
N GLY A 434 -6.35 30.59 17.42
CA GLY A 434 -7.29 30.52 16.31
C GLY A 434 -6.95 29.44 15.27
N TRP A 435 -7.79 29.33 14.24
CA TRP A 435 -7.64 28.36 13.15
C TRP A 435 -7.17 29.04 11.86
N ILE A 436 -6.16 28.46 11.18
CA ILE A 436 -5.72 28.91 9.86
C ILE A 436 -6.64 28.32 8.80
N GLY A 437 -7.85 28.86 8.68
CA GLY A 437 -8.90 28.37 7.78
C GLY A 437 -10.11 27.82 8.52
N GLU A 438 -11.07 27.26 7.78
CA GLU A 438 -12.31 26.76 8.34
C GLU A 438 -12.25 25.25 8.56
N PRO A 439 -12.66 24.75 9.74
CA PRO A 439 -12.90 23.33 9.96
C PRO A 439 -13.94 22.76 8.99
N VAL A 440 -13.71 21.55 8.48
CA VAL A 440 -14.57 20.91 7.49
C VAL A 440 -15.13 19.59 8.04
N GLU A 441 -16.42 19.35 7.85
CA GLU A 441 -17.04 18.06 8.19
C GLU A 441 -16.47 16.94 7.34
N SER A 442 -16.01 15.85 7.96
CA SER A 442 -15.44 14.71 7.24
C SER A 442 -16.47 14.08 6.29
N GLY A 443 -17.75 14.07 6.69
CA GLY A 443 -18.86 13.66 5.81
C GLY A 443 -18.94 14.46 4.52
N ALA A 444 -18.79 15.78 4.59
CA ALA A 444 -18.86 16.63 3.40
C ALA A 444 -17.69 16.38 2.43
N VAL A 445 -16.51 16.02 2.95
CA VAL A 445 -15.36 15.61 2.12
C VAL A 445 -15.68 14.32 1.36
N ILE A 446 -16.23 13.33 2.07
CA ILE A 446 -16.61 12.01 1.51
C ILE A 446 -17.72 12.18 0.46
N ASP A 447 -18.77 12.95 0.76
CA ASP A 447 -19.89 13.18 -0.15
C ASP A 447 -19.45 13.85 -1.46
N ARG A 448 -18.49 14.79 -1.39
CA ARG A 448 -17.88 15.39 -2.59
C ARG A 448 -17.13 14.35 -3.41
N GLY A 449 -16.39 13.45 -2.78
CA GLY A 449 -15.67 12.37 -3.45
C GLY A 449 -16.62 11.38 -4.13
N LEU A 450 -17.67 10.97 -3.42
CA LEU A 450 -18.74 10.12 -3.96
C LEU A 450 -19.39 10.77 -5.19
N ALA A 451 -19.77 12.04 -5.07
CA ALA A 451 -20.41 12.77 -6.16
C ALA A 451 -19.46 12.98 -7.37
N ALA A 452 -18.17 13.23 -7.13
CA ALA A 452 -17.18 13.39 -8.18
C ALA A 452 -16.94 12.07 -8.94
N LEU A 453 -16.70 10.97 -8.23
CA LEU A 453 -16.57 9.63 -8.84
C LEU A 453 -17.83 9.23 -9.59
N ALA A 454 -19.01 9.45 -9.01
CA ALA A 454 -20.27 9.09 -9.65
C ALA A 454 -20.51 9.86 -10.95
N LYS A 455 -19.92 11.05 -11.14
CA LYS A 455 -19.98 11.80 -12.40
C LYS A 455 -19.06 11.21 -13.48
N LEU A 456 -17.96 10.56 -13.09
CA LEU A 456 -17.02 9.93 -14.02
C LEU A 456 -17.53 8.60 -14.57
N VAL A 457 -18.34 7.88 -13.79
CA VAL A 457 -18.94 6.61 -14.22
C VAL A 457 -20.12 6.87 -15.15
N ASP A 458 -20.05 6.33 -16.37
CA ASP A 458 -21.11 6.45 -17.36
C ASP A 458 -22.31 5.52 -17.10
N ALA A 459 -23.33 5.58 -17.95
CA ALA A 459 -24.53 4.74 -17.80
C ALA A 459 -24.28 3.23 -18.00
N LYS A 460 -23.16 2.85 -18.63
CA LYS A 460 -22.72 1.47 -18.84
C LYS A 460 -21.76 0.99 -17.75
N GLY A 461 -21.46 1.84 -16.76
CA GLY A 461 -20.49 1.52 -15.72
C GLY A 461 -19.03 1.65 -16.17
N MET A 462 -18.74 2.25 -17.33
CA MET A 462 -17.38 2.52 -17.77
C MET A 462 -16.86 3.78 -17.07
N CYS A 463 -15.55 3.79 -16.80
CA CYS A 463 -14.86 4.95 -16.25
C CYS A 463 -13.47 5.03 -16.88
N ALA A 464 -13.07 6.21 -17.34
CA ALA A 464 -11.69 6.47 -17.69
C ALA A 464 -10.83 6.68 -16.42
N GLU A 465 -9.52 6.72 -16.55
CA GLU A 465 -8.56 7.07 -15.49
C GLU A 465 -8.88 8.42 -14.81
N GLY A 466 -9.65 9.28 -15.48
CA GLY A 466 -10.16 10.54 -14.92
C GLY A 466 -9.05 11.50 -14.52
N VAL A 467 -8.05 11.69 -15.39
CA VAL A 467 -6.90 12.56 -15.10
C VAL A 467 -7.27 14.03 -15.30
N PHE A 468 -7.20 14.81 -14.22
CA PHE A 468 -7.48 16.24 -14.23
C PHE A 468 -6.25 17.03 -13.82
N ARG A 469 -6.00 18.14 -14.53
CA ARG A 469 -5.00 19.14 -14.19
C ARG A 469 -5.71 20.49 -14.07
N SER A 470 -5.44 21.24 -13.00
CA SER A 470 -6.04 22.56 -12.78
C SER A 470 -5.01 23.56 -12.26
N PRO A 471 -5.13 24.85 -12.64
CA PRO A 471 -4.28 25.91 -12.11
C PRO A 471 -4.54 26.14 -10.62
N VAL A 472 -3.51 26.61 -9.90
CA VAL A 472 -3.61 27.00 -8.49
C VAL A 472 -3.29 28.49 -8.36
N HIS A 473 -4.29 29.28 -7.95
CA HIS A 473 -4.15 30.73 -7.75
C HIS A 473 -3.85 31.14 -6.30
N ALA A 474 -3.84 30.18 -5.38
CA ALA A 474 -3.63 30.45 -3.95
C ALA A 474 -2.29 31.14 -3.65
N PHE A 475 -1.29 31.01 -4.53
CA PHE A 475 0.04 31.57 -4.36
C PHE A 475 0.31 32.84 -5.18
N ASP A 476 -0.69 33.37 -5.90
CA ASP A 476 -0.55 34.51 -6.83
C ASP A 476 0.04 35.77 -6.15
N LYS A 477 -0.21 35.93 -4.85
CA LYS A 477 0.29 37.07 -4.05
C LYS A 477 1.59 36.78 -3.28
N ILE A 478 2.06 35.54 -3.32
CA ILE A 478 3.23 35.07 -2.54
C ILE A 478 4.53 35.29 -3.34
N GLY A 479 4.49 35.40 -4.67
CA GLY A 479 5.67 35.69 -5.48
C GLY A 479 6.64 34.50 -5.60
N VAL A 480 6.09 33.29 -5.72
CA VAL A 480 6.85 32.07 -6.03
C VAL A 480 7.14 32.04 -7.54
N LEU A 481 8.32 31.56 -7.94
CA LEU A 481 8.67 31.41 -9.36
C LEU A 481 7.61 30.56 -10.11
N GLY A 482 7.16 31.06 -11.27
CA GLY A 482 6.13 30.40 -12.08
C GLY A 482 4.69 30.72 -11.68
N VAL A 483 4.49 31.68 -10.76
CA VAL A 483 3.20 32.16 -10.27
C VAL A 483 3.17 33.71 -10.39
N PRO A 484 2.05 34.36 -10.79
CA PRO A 484 0.75 33.78 -11.12
C PRO A 484 0.79 32.91 -12.37
N VAL A 485 -0.03 31.87 -12.37
CA VAL A 485 -0.12 30.92 -13.50
C VAL A 485 -1.03 31.47 -14.60
N ASP A 486 -0.69 31.16 -15.85
CA ASP A 486 -1.55 31.46 -17.02
C ASP A 486 -2.46 30.27 -17.31
N ASP A 487 -3.76 30.43 -17.04
CA ASP A 487 -4.79 29.41 -17.26
C ASP A 487 -4.78 28.83 -18.68
N ARG A 488 -4.34 29.60 -19.68
CA ARG A 488 -4.27 29.14 -21.08
C ARG A 488 -3.26 28.02 -21.29
N THR A 489 -2.32 27.85 -20.36
CA THR A 489 -1.32 26.76 -20.38
C THR A 489 -1.87 25.42 -19.88
N PHE A 490 -3.09 25.41 -19.33
CA PHE A 490 -3.75 24.23 -18.79
C PHE A 490 -4.71 23.62 -19.83
N GLN A 491 -4.16 22.78 -20.70
CA GLN A 491 -4.96 21.99 -21.64
C GLN A 491 -5.49 20.71 -20.98
N PRO A 492 -6.66 20.21 -21.42
CA PRO A 492 -7.16 18.90 -21.01
C PRO A 492 -6.12 17.80 -21.30
N VAL A 493 -6.00 16.88 -20.36
CA VAL A 493 -5.12 15.72 -20.46
C VAL A 493 -5.95 14.53 -20.94
N ALA A 494 -5.38 13.69 -21.81
CA ALA A 494 -6.06 12.49 -22.26
C ALA A 494 -6.13 11.48 -21.11
N ALA A 495 -7.33 10.96 -20.84
CA ALA A 495 -7.54 9.86 -19.89
C ALA A 495 -7.86 8.59 -20.67
N ARG A 496 -7.17 7.48 -20.36
CA ARG A 496 -7.44 6.18 -20.98
C ARG A 496 -8.58 5.49 -20.24
N THR A 497 -9.27 4.58 -20.92
CA THR A 497 -10.22 3.67 -20.27
C THR A 497 -9.58 2.29 -20.25
N THR A 498 -9.23 1.83 -19.06
CA THR A 498 -8.59 0.54 -18.79
C THR A 498 -9.44 -0.31 -17.86
N VAL A 499 -9.19 -1.62 -17.81
CA VAL A 499 -9.89 -2.51 -16.85
C VAL A 499 -9.64 -2.06 -15.41
N ALA A 500 -8.40 -1.68 -15.10
CA ALA A 500 -8.03 -1.12 -13.80
C ALA A 500 -8.80 0.15 -13.47
N SER A 501 -8.97 1.10 -14.40
CA SER A 501 -9.72 2.34 -14.13
C SER A 501 -11.19 2.10 -13.77
N ILE A 502 -11.83 1.09 -14.38
CA ILE A 502 -13.20 0.68 -14.08
C ILE A 502 -13.26 0.05 -12.68
N ALA A 503 -12.34 -0.88 -12.39
CA ALA A 503 -12.24 -1.54 -11.09
C ALA A 503 -11.98 -0.54 -9.95
N GLN A 504 -11.05 0.41 -10.16
CA GLN A 504 -10.71 1.47 -9.21
C GLN A 504 -11.91 2.39 -8.94
N ALA A 505 -12.62 2.83 -10.00
CA ALA A 505 -13.79 3.69 -9.87
C ALA A 505 -14.91 2.99 -9.07
N GLN A 506 -15.18 1.71 -9.37
CA GLN A 506 -16.17 0.93 -8.66
C GLN A 506 -15.79 0.70 -7.19
N ALA A 507 -14.56 0.25 -6.91
CA ALA A 507 -14.08 0.05 -5.56
C ALA A 507 -14.13 1.36 -4.75
N GLY A 508 -13.76 2.49 -5.37
CA GLY A 508 -13.86 3.81 -4.77
C GLY A 508 -15.31 4.22 -4.45
N LEU A 509 -16.25 3.99 -5.37
CA LEU A 509 -17.67 4.26 -5.13
C LEU A 509 -18.24 3.41 -3.99
N MET A 510 -17.87 2.13 -3.91
CA MET A 510 -18.30 1.24 -2.83
C MET A 510 -17.75 1.66 -1.48
N ASP A 511 -16.47 2.05 -1.43
CA ASP A 511 -15.85 2.52 -0.19
C ASP A 511 -16.44 3.85 0.26
N ALA A 512 -16.71 4.77 -0.67
CA ALA A 512 -17.39 6.03 -0.39
C ALA A 512 -18.84 5.82 0.09
N ASP A 513 -19.58 4.89 -0.51
CA ASP A 513 -20.94 4.55 -0.07
C ASP A 513 -20.96 3.96 1.34
N GLN A 514 -20.01 3.07 1.67
CA GLN A 514 -19.85 2.53 3.01
C GLN A 514 -19.48 3.61 4.03
N LEU A 515 -18.57 4.52 3.67
CA LEU A 515 -18.22 5.69 4.47
C LEU A 515 -19.44 6.61 4.71
N ALA A 516 -20.35 6.69 3.74
CA ALA A 516 -21.58 7.49 3.80
C ALA A 516 -22.75 6.76 4.50
N ALA A 517 -22.68 5.45 4.70
CA ALA A 517 -23.78 4.63 5.21
C ALA A 517 -24.35 5.19 6.53
N GLY A 518 -25.66 5.45 6.54
CA GLY A 518 -26.38 6.13 7.63
C GLY A 518 -26.71 7.61 7.34
N ARG A 519 -26.12 8.23 6.31
CA ARG A 519 -26.43 9.60 5.86
C ARG A 519 -27.37 9.57 4.63
N ARG A 520 -28.45 10.35 4.66
CA ARG A 520 -29.49 10.37 3.60
C ARG A 520 -28.90 10.89 2.28
N GLY A 521 -28.80 10.06 1.24
CA GLY A 521 -28.37 10.51 -0.10
C GLY A 521 -27.89 9.45 -1.11
N THR A 522 -27.74 8.18 -0.71
CA THR A 522 -27.06 7.14 -1.52
C THR A 522 -27.88 6.58 -2.70
N SER A 523 -29.19 6.80 -2.75
CA SER A 523 -30.09 6.17 -3.74
C SER A 523 -29.84 6.57 -5.20
N ALA A 524 -29.19 7.72 -5.45
CA ALA A 524 -28.88 8.18 -6.80
C ALA A 524 -27.65 7.48 -7.43
N VAL A 525 -26.77 6.91 -6.60
CA VAL A 525 -25.51 6.28 -7.05
C VAL A 525 -25.70 4.79 -7.29
N THR A 526 -26.68 4.16 -6.62
CA THR A 526 -26.98 2.72 -6.70
C THR A 526 -27.11 2.17 -8.13
N PRO A 527 -27.82 2.82 -9.08
CA PRO A 527 -27.94 2.28 -10.43
C PRO A 527 -26.59 2.21 -11.17
N LYS A 528 -25.72 3.20 -10.95
CA LYS A 528 -24.37 3.24 -11.56
C LYS A 528 -23.45 2.19 -10.94
N LEU A 529 -23.55 1.98 -9.63
CA LEU A 529 -22.84 0.92 -8.92
C LEU A 529 -23.21 -0.47 -9.46
N VAL A 530 -24.50 -0.74 -9.65
CA VAL A 530 -24.99 -2.01 -10.21
C VAL A 530 -24.48 -2.22 -11.64
N ALA A 531 -24.50 -1.16 -12.47
CA ALA A 531 -23.99 -1.23 -13.84
C ALA A 531 -22.48 -1.48 -13.89
N ALA A 532 -21.69 -0.75 -13.10
CA ALA A 532 -20.25 -0.94 -12.98
C ALA A 532 -19.92 -2.36 -12.52
N ARG A 533 -20.60 -2.88 -11.49
CA ARG A 533 -20.39 -4.23 -10.97
C ARG A 533 -20.63 -5.33 -12.00
N ARG A 534 -21.72 -5.21 -12.77
CA ARG A 534 -22.03 -6.15 -13.85
C ARG A 534 -20.93 -6.15 -14.91
N ASN A 535 -20.47 -4.97 -15.31
CA ASN A 535 -19.48 -4.82 -16.38
C ASN A 535 -18.10 -5.32 -15.92
N LEU A 536 -17.68 -4.94 -14.70
CA LEU A 536 -16.44 -5.43 -14.12
C LEU A 536 -16.43 -6.96 -14.05
N ARG A 537 -17.53 -7.58 -13.63
CA ARG A 537 -17.64 -9.05 -13.59
C ARG A 537 -17.42 -9.68 -14.97
N GLN A 538 -18.07 -9.16 -16.00
CA GLN A 538 -17.88 -9.65 -17.38
C GLN A 538 -16.42 -9.51 -17.83
N MET A 539 -15.75 -8.42 -17.44
CA MET A 539 -14.32 -8.23 -17.72
C MET A 539 -13.45 -9.22 -16.95
N VAL A 540 -13.79 -9.57 -15.70
CA VAL A 540 -13.03 -10.55 -14.92
C VAL A 540 -13.21 -11.96 -15.47
N GLU A 541 -14.42 -12.35 -15.85
CA GLU A 541 -14.68 -13.64 -16.51
C GLU A 541 -13.85 -13.73 -17.80
N ALA A 542 -13.91 -12.70 -18.65
CA ALA A 542 -13.07 -12.62 -19.84
C ALA A 542 -11.56 -12.58 -19.53
N PHE A 543 -11.13 -12.00 -18.40
CA PHE A 543 -9.73 -12.00 -17.97
C PHE A 543 -9.26 -13.39 -17.55
N LEU A 544 -10.09 -14.11 -16.79
CA LEU A 544 -9.81 -15.46 -16.34
C LEU A 544 -9.77 -16.46 -17.51
N ASP A 545 -10.61 -16.24 -18.54
CA ASP A 545 -10.69 -17.08 -19.73
C ASP A 545 -9.62 -16.75 -20.81
N ASP A 546 -8.66 -15.88 -20.52
CA ASP A 546 -7.64 -15.37 -21.47
C ASP A 546 -8.24 -14.71 -22.73
N GLU A 547 -9.49 -14.25 -22.65
CA GLU A 547 -10.24 -13.61 -23.74
C GLU A 547 -9.95 -12.11 -23.88
N LEU A 548 -9.29 -11.48 -22.90
CA LEU A 548 -8.91 -10.05 -22.93
C LEU A 548 -7.69 -9.71 -23.81
N LYS A 549 -7.29 -10.56 -24.76
CA LYS A 549 -6.18 -10.27 -25.68
C LYS A 549 -6.40 -8.95 -26.42
N GLY A 550 -5.61 -7.93 -26.08
CA GLY A 550 -5.63 -6.61 -26.72
C GLY A 550 -6.33 -5.49 -25.94
N ILE A 551 -6.88 -5.77 -24.75
CA ILE A 551 -7.42 -4.73 -23.86
C ILE A 551 -6.30 -4.25 -22.92
N GLU A 552 -6.12 -2.92 -22.82
CA GLU A 552 -5.14 -2.34 -21.89
C GLU A 552 -5.63 -2.57 -20.45
N GLU A 553 -5.00 -3.51 -19.74
CA GLU A 553 -5.31 -3.83 -18.33
C GLU A 553 -5.20 -2.57 -17.47
N GLY A 554 -4.18 -1.73 -17.72
CA GLY A 554 -3.87 -0.51 -16.94
C GLY A 554 -3.39 -0.82 -15.53
N GLY A 555 -2.93 0.16 -14.76
CA GLY A 555 -2.55 -0.07 -13.36
C GLY A 555 -1.06 -0.04 -13.01
N HIS A 556 -0.77 0.03 -11.71
CA HIS A 556 0.57 0.25 -11.15
C HIS A 556 1.44 -1.03 -11.20
N VAL A 557 0.89 -2.23 -10.94
CA VAL A 557 1.66 -3.48 -10.99
C VAL A 557 0.80 -4.62 -11.50
N ASN A 558 0.77 -4.77 -12.83
CA ASN A 558 -0.13 -5.71 -13.48
C ASN A 558 0.23 -7.19 -13.28
N PRO A 559 -0.78 -8.06 -13.07
CA PRO A 559 -2.22 -7.74 -12.91
C PRO A 559 -2.63 -7.53 -11.43
N TYR A 560 -1.68 -7.47 -10.50
CA TYR A 560 -1.95 -7.60 -9.06
C TYR A 560 -2.70 -6.41 -8.46
N ASP A 561 -2.45 -5.21 -8.97
CA ASP A 561 -3.21 -4.04 -8.54
C ASP A 561 -4.66 -4.12 -9.03
N LEU A 562 -4.91 -4.53 -10.28
CA LEU A 562 -6.26 -4.85 -10.76
C LEU A 562 -6.92 -5.89 -9.85
N ILE A 563 -6.25 -7.01 -9.60
CA ILE A 563 -6.73 -8.09 -8.73
C ILE A 563 -7.09 -7.55 -7.33
N PHE A 564 -6.27 -6.66 -6.76
CA PHE A 564 -6.58 -5.99 -5.50
C PHE A 564 -7.86 -5.14 -5.59
N GLN A 565 -8.06 -4.35 -6.65
CA GLN A 565 -9.29 -3.56 -6.84
C GLN A 565 -10.53 -4.45 -6.98
N LEU A 566 -10.37 -5.61 -7.62
CA LEU A 566 -11.43 -6.63 -7.73
C LEU A 566 -11.79 -7.18 -6.34
N SER A 567 -10.82 -7.54 -5.51
CA SER A 567 -11.08 -8.06 -4.15
C SER A 567 -11.94 -7.10 -3.32
N ARG A 568 -11.62 -5.80 -3.37
CA ARG A 568 -12.38 -4.74 -2.70
C ARG A 568 -13.83 -4.67 -3.19
N SER A 569 -14.04 -4.91 -4.49
CA SER A 569 -15.35 -4.88 -5.13
C SER A 569 -16.21 -6.11 -4.80
N LEU A 570 -15.57 -7.27 -4.60
CA LEU A 570 -16.23 -8.56 -4.28
C LEU A 570 -16.63 -8.68 -2.80
N GLY A 571 -16.06 -7.86 -1.91
CA GLY A 571 -16.27 -7.96 -0.46
C GLY A 571 -17.47 -7.20 0.12
N SER A 572 -18.22 -6.45 -0.69
CA SER A 572 -19.30 -5.57 -0.20
C SER A 572 -20.66 -6.30 -0.12
N ARG A 573 -21.22 -6.34 1.10
CA ARG A 573 -22.56 -6.81 1.51
C ARG A 573 -23.46 -7.39 0.40
N GLY A 574 -23.49 -8.72 0.32
CA GLY A 574 -24.75 -9.49 0.35
C GLY A 574 -25.62 -9.62 -0.90
N GLU A 575 -25.35 -8.95 -2.03
CA GLU A 575 -26.26 -9.04 -3.19
C GLU A 575 -26.08 -10.30 -4.06
N HIS A 576 -24.84 -10.74 -4.34
CA HIS A 576 -24.57 -11.96 -5.15
C HIS A 576 -23.40 -12.82 -4.63
N PRO A 577 -23.51 -13.41 -3.44
CA PRO A 577 -22.33 -13.92 -2.74
C PRO A 577 -21.77 -15.26 -3.25
N ALA A 578 -22.61 -16.10 -3.84
CA ALA A 578 -22.17 -17.35 -4.47
C ALA A 578 -21.26 -17.07 -5.68
N VAL A 579 -21.64 -16.06 -6.46
CA VAL A 579 -20.87 -15.54 -7.58
C VAL A 579 -19.57 -14.92 -7.11
N ASP A 580 -19.62 -14.04 -6.10
CA ASP A 580 -18.41 -13.35 -5.64
C ASP A 580 -17.37 -14.36 -5.12
N ARG A 581 -17.84 -15.45 -4.51
CA ARG A 581 -17.01 -16.58 -4.06
C ARG A 581 -16.39 -17.35 -5.22
N GLU A 582 -17.15 -17.61 -6.29
CA GLU A 582 -16.64 -18.26 -7.50
C GLU A 582 -15.60 -17.38 -8.22
N THR A 583 -15.86 -16.08 -8.35
CA THR A 583 -14.89 -15.13 -8.89
C THR A 583 -13.62 -15.07 -8.05
N TRP A 584 -13.73 -15.05 -6.72
CA TRP A 584 -12.56 -15.14 -5.84
C TRP A 584 -11.80 -16.44 -6.04
N ARG A 585 -12.48 -17.59 -6.15
CA ARG A 585 -11.83 -18.90 -6.39
C ARG A 585 -11.05 -18.90 -7.71
N GLY A 586 -11.62 -18.37 -8.78
CA GLY A 586 -10.94 -18.24 -10.07
C GLY A 586 -9.70 -17.35 -9.99
N LEU A 587 -9.80 -16.19 -9.32
CA LEU A 587 -8.66 -15.31 -9.07
C LEU A 587 -7.59 -15.95 -8.17
N ALA A 588 -8.00 -16.73 -7.16
CA ALA A 588 -7.11 -17.46 -6.27
C ALA A 588 -6.34 -18.54 -7.04
N ASP A 589 -7.00 -19.34 -7.88
CA ASP A 589 -6.32 -20.33 -8.73
C ASP A 589 -5.35 -19.67 -9.72
N LEU A 590 -5.71 -18.51 -10.28
CA LEU A 590 -4.81 -17.72 -11.12
C LEU A 590 -3.54 -17.32 -10.34
N LEU A 591 -3.70 -16.78 -9.13
CA LEU A 591 -2.55 -16.40 -8.30
C LEU A 591 -1.71 -17.61 -7.92
N LEU A 592 -2.33 -18.70 -7.47
CA LEU A 592 -1.63 -19.94 -7.11
C LEU A 592 -0.79 -20.47 -8.29
N SER A 593 -1.32 -20.42 -9.51
CA SER A 593 -0.59 -20.86 -10.72
C SER A 593 0.59 -19.96 -11.10
N ARG A 594 0.64 -18.73 -10.58
CA ARG A 594 1.66 -17.71 -10.90
C ARG A 594 2.68 -17.48 -9.79
N GLN A 595 2.49 -18.10 -8.62
CA GLN A 595 3.46 -17.97 -7.53
C GLN A 595 4.75 -18.69 -7.92
N LEU A 596 5.87 -18.00 -7.70
CA LEU A 596 7.20 -18.58 -7.89
C LEU A 596 7.60 -19.45 -6.69
N ALA A 597 8.59 -20.31 -6.89
CA ALA A 597 9.10 -21.17 -5.82
C ALA A 597 9.71 -20.41 -4.63
N ASP A 598 10.12 -19.15 -4.83
CA ASP A 598 10.60 -18.25 -3.77
C ASP A 598 9.46 -17.56 -3.01
N GLY A 599 8.20 -17.95 -3.25
CA GLY A 599 7.00 -17.38 -2.65
C GLY A 599 6.55 -16.05 -3.26
N ALA A 600 7.31 -15.49 -4.21
CA ALA A 600 7.01 -14.20 -4.80
C ALA A 600 5.98 -14.29 -5.94
N TRP A 601 5.25 -13.20 -6.11
CA TRP A 601 4.57 -12.90 -7.36
C TRP A 601 5.33 -11.80 -8.10
N ARG A 602 5.51 -11.95 -9.41
CA ARG A 602 6.18 -10.94 -10.24
C ARG A 602 5.23 -10.39 -11.29
N GLY A 603 5.22 -9.07 -11.43
CA GLY A 603 4.46 -8.35 -12.44
C GLY A 603 5.03 -8.54 -13.84
N LYS A 604 4.17 -8.49 -14.87
CA LYS A 604 4.62 -8.34 -16.25
C LYS A 604 4.99 -6.86 -16.47
N GLY A 605 6.28 -6.53 -16.41
CA GLY A 605 6.75 -5.20 -16.78
C GLY A 605 8.16 -4.90 -16.29
N ASN A 606 9.10 -4.73 -17.22
CA ASN A 606 10.36 -4.04 -16.96
C ASN A 606 10.10 -2.53 -16.96
N GLY A 607 9.65 -1.96 -15.85
CA GLY A 607 9.75 -0.52 -15.60
C GLY A 607 8.50 0.16 -15.09
N LEU A 608 8.64 0.88 -13.97
CA LEU A 608 8.08 2.22 -13.72
C LEU A 608 6.65 2.44 -14.26
N ASN A 609 5.73 1.54 -13.96
CA ASN A 609 4.31 1.77 -14.20
C ASN A 609 3.89 2.87 -13.22
N LEU A 610 3.61 4.05 -13.74
CA LEU A 610 3.24 5.22 -12.94
C LEU A 610 1.73 5.29 -12.84
N GLN A 611 1.23 5.77 -11.70
CA GLN A 611 -0.18 6.15 -11.58
C GLN A 611 -0.57 7.17 -12.67
N PRO A 612 -1.82 7.20 -13.15
CA PRO A 612 -2.21 7.98 -14.33
C PRO A 612 -1.81 9.46 -14.29
N SER A 613 -2.17 10.20 -13.22
CA SER A 613 -1.78 11.62 -13.13
C SER A 613 -0.27 11.82 -13.06
N LEU A 614 0.46 10.91 -12.43
CA LEU A 614 1.92 10.95 -12.35
C LEU A 614 2.54 10.71 -13.74
N ARG A 615 2.06 9.71 -14.49
CA ARG A 615 2.45 9.44 -15.87
C ARG A 615 2.31 10.68 -16.74
N GLU A 616 1.10 11.26 -16.74
CA GLU A 616 0.80 12.43 -17.57
C GLU A 616 1.59 13.67 -17.14
N SER A 617 1.81 13.87 -15.83
CA SER A 617 2.63 14.99 -15.33
C SER A 617 4.09 14.91 -15.79
N ILE A 618 4.65 13.71 -15.86
CA ILE A 618 6.02 13.47 -16.34
C ILE A 618 6.07 13.66 -17.86
N GLU A 619 5.13 13.07 -18.61
CA GLU A 619 5.10 13.19 -20.07
C GLU A 619 4.89 14.62 -20.55
N LEU A 620 4.05 15.40 -19.86
CA LEU A 620 3.91 16.83 -20.15
C LEU A 620 5.23 17.56 -19.96
N ARG A 621 5.93 17.29 -18.86
CA ARG A 621 7.15 18.01 -18.54
C ARG A 621 8.31 17.59 -19.46
N VAL A 622 8.35 16.33 -19.91
CA VAL A 622 9.29 15.91 -20.95
C VAL A 622 9.02 16.68 -22.23
N ARG A 623 7.73 16.87 -22.61
CA ARG A 623 7.38 17.72 -23.76
C ARG A 623 7.85 19.17 -23.59
N GLU A 624 7.65 19.78 -22.42
CA GLU A 624 8.13 21.14 -22.11
C GLU A 624 9.66 21.24 -22.18
N TYR A 625 10.38 20.26 -21.59
CA TYR A 625 11.83 20.16 -21.67
C TYR A 625 12.29 20.05 -23.13
N MET A 626 11.72 19.13 -23.90
CA MET A 626 12.07 18.93 -25.30
C MET A 626 11.77 20.16 -26.16
N GLN A 627 10.71 20.92 -25.88
CA GLN A 627 10.45 22.21 -26.53
C GLN A 627 11.54 23.23 -26.20
N SER A 628 11.94 23.33 -24.92
CA SER A 628 13.03 24.23 -24.50
C SER A 628 14.38 23.85 -25.11
N VAL A 629 14.68 22.56 -25.22
CA VAL A 629 15.90 22.05 -25.84
C VAL A 629 15.89 22.34 -27.34
N LYS A 630 14.79 22.04 -28.05
CA LYS A 630 14.62 22.37 -29.47
C LYS A 630 14.81 23.86 -29.76
N ALA A 631 14.39 24.74 -28.83
CA ALA A 631 14.58 26.18 -28.97
C ALA A 631 16.04 26.64 -28.77
N ASN A 632 16.85 25.87 -28.02
CA ASN A 632 18.18 26.27 -27.56
C ASN A 632 19.35 25.46 -28.17
N ILE A 633 19.10 24.47 -29.03
CA ILE A 633 20.18 23.73 -29.67
C ILE A 633 20.96 24.65 -30.63
N PRO A 634 22.29 24.80 -30.45
CA PRO A 634 23.15 25.35 -31.49
C PRO A 634 23.02 24.44 -32.71
N ARG A 635 22.70 25.02 -33.87
CA ARG A 635 22.37 24.35 -35.15
C ARG A 635 23.33 23.25 -35.68
N ARG A 636 24.31 22.70 -34.94
CA ARG A 636 25.35 21.81 -35.45
C ARG A 636 25.91 20.80 -34.41
N GLN A 637 25.11 19.86 -33.91
CA GLN A 637 25.66 18.58 -33.40
C GLN A 637 25.31 17.45 -34.38
N PRO A 638 26.26 17.01 -35.23
CA PRO A 638 26.08 15.82 -36.06
C PRO A 638 25.86 14.61 -35.14
N GLY A 639 24.69 13.96 -35.25
CA GLY A 639 24.34 12.78 -34.44
C GLY A 639 23.32 13.01 -33.32
N TRP A 640 22.89 14.24 -33.04
CA TRP A 640 21.82 14.49 -32.07
C TRP A 640 20.46 14.00 -32.61
N ASN A 641 19.78 13.14 -31.85
CA ASN A 641 18.48 12.58 -32.22
C ASN A 641 17.45 12.92 -31.13
N ALA A 642 16.50 13.79 -31.49
CA ALA A 642 15.45 14.24 -30.58
C ALA A 642 14.66 13.10 -29.94
N LYS A 643 14.41 12.01 -30.67
CA LYS A 643 13.67 10.85 -30.17
C LYS A 643 14.47 10.08 -29.12
N LYS A 644 15.77 9.86 -29.36
CA LYS A 644 16.65 9.20 -28.38
C LYS A 644 16.82 10.05 -27.12
N GLU A 645 16.94 11.37 -27.26
CA GLU A 645 17.00 12.30 -26.12
C GLU A 645 15.68 12.27 -25.32
N GLU A 646 14.54 12.34 -25.99
CA GLU A 646 13.22 12.25 -25.35
C GLU A 646 13.03 10.93 -24.60
N GLU A 647 13.40 9.80 -25.22
CA GLU A 647 13.38 8.48 -24.58
C GLU A 647 14.31 8.43 -23.35
N HIS A 648 15.51 8.99 -23.45
CA HIS A 648 16.47 9.03 -22.35
C HIS A 648 15.98 9.88 -21.17
N VAL A 649 15.47 11.08 -21.43
CA VAL A 649 14.94 12.00 -20.41
C VAL A 649 13.69 11.39 -19.76
N LEU A 650 12.79 10.83 -20.57
CA LEU A 650 11.60 10.15 -20.08
C LEU A 650 11.97 8.98 -19.17
N ALA A 651 12.92 8.13 -19.57
CA ALA A 651 13.39 7.02 -18.74
C ALA A 651 14.00 7.52 -17.42
N GLY A 652 14.85 8.55 -17.47
CA GLY A 652 15.46 9.15 -16.28
C GLY A 652 14.43 9.74 -15.31
N TRP A 653 13.40 10.40 -15.82
CA TRP A 653 12.35 11.00 -14.99
C TRP A 653 11.36 9.99 -14.45
N ARG A 654 10.99 9.00 -15.26
CA ARG A 654 10.24 7.86 -14.77
C ARG A 654 11.01 7.21 -13.62
N ALA A 655 12.32 6.97 -13.76
CA ALA A 655 13.14 6.39 -12.68
C ALA A 655 13.20 7.30 -11.44
N HIS A 656 13.27 8.61 -11.62
CA HIS A 656 13.35 9.57 -10.53
C HIS A 656 12.04 9.69 -9.74
N TYR A 657 10.88 9.72 -10.41
CA TYR A 657 9.59 10.00 -9.78
C TYR A 657 8.72 8.75 -9.58
N GLY A 658 8.89 7.72 -10.40
CA GLY A 658 8.25 6.42 -10.27
C GLY A 658 8.88 5.50 -9.22
N GLY A 659 10.05 5.88 -8.70
CA GLY A 659 10.73 5.16 -7.65
C GLY A 659 11.37 3.85 -8.13
N ARG A 660 12.24 3.31 -7.28
CA ARG A 660 12.62 1.89 -7.35
C ARG A 660 11.56 1.07 -6.61
N VAL A 661 10.28 1.22 -7.01
CA VAL A 661 9.22 0.43 -6.39
C VAL A 661 9.52 -1.03 -6.61
N SER A 662 9.60 -1.81 -5.53
CA SER A 662 9.85 -3.24 -5.64
C SER A 662 8.60 -3.92 -6.18
N THR A 663 8.55 -4.08 -7.51
CA THR A 663 7.43 -4.72 -8.20
C THR A 663 7.11 -6.08 -7.60
N ASP A 664 8.13 -6.82 -7.18
CA ASP A 664 7.99 -8.15 -6.58
C ASP A 664 7.33 -8.08 -5.20
N LEU A 665 7.77 -7.18 -4.32
CA LEU A 665 7.18 -7.05 -2.98
C LEU A 665 5.77 -6.49 -3.04
N VAL A 666 5.53 -5.47 -3.88
CA VAL A 666 4.20 -4.90 -4.09
C VAL A 666 3.22 -5.92 -4.68
N SER A 667 3.64 -6.68 -5.70
CA SER A 667 2.83 -7.77 -6.28
C SER A 667 2.49 -8.82 -5.23
N THR A 668 3.50 -9.24 -4.46
CA THR A 668 3.37 -10.26 -3.41
C THR A 668 2.42 -9.79 -2.31
N ALA A 669 2.52 -8.53 -1.88
CA ALA A 669 1.63 -7.96 -0.88
C ALA A 669 0.17 -7.87 -1.39
N TYR A 670 -0.06 -7.43 -2.63
CA TYR A 670 -1.41 -7.42 -3.21
C TYR A 670 -2.02 -8.82 -3.34
N ALA A 671 -1.24 -9.79 -3.82
CA ALA A 671 -1.66 -11.18 -3.92
C ALA A 671 -2.00 -11.75 -2.53
N ALA A 672 -1.16 -11.50 -1.54
CA ALA A 672 -1.37 -11.94 -0.15
C ALA A 672 -2.65 -11.34 0.46
N ILE A 673 -2.92 -10.06 0.23
CA ILE A 673 -4.16 -9.41 0.68
C ILE A 673 -5.37 -10.10 0.08
N LEU A 674 -5.46 -10.27 -1.26
CA LEU A 674 -6.62 -10.93 -1.88
C LEU A 674 -6.81 -12.37 -1.38
N LEU A 675 -5.73 -13.15 -1.32
CA LEU A 675 -5.77 -14.55 -0.90
C LEU A 675 -6.23 -14.67 0.56
N SER A 676 -5.76 -13.78 1.44
CA SER A 676 -6.14 -13.78 2.85
C SER A 676 -7.61 -13.37 3.08
N GLU A 677 -8.15 -12.43 2.28
CA GLU A 677 -9.51 -11.93 2.45
C GLU A 677 -10.60 -12.96 2.16
N GLY A 678 -10.36 -13.89 1.22
CA GLY A 678 -11.33 -14.95 0.88
C GLY A 678 -11.08 -16.29 1.54
N LEU A 679 -10.03 -16.42 2.37
CA LEU A 679 -9.71 -17.68 3.04
C LEU A 679 -10.72 -18.03 4.14
N ARG A 680 -11.22 -17.03 4.89
CA ARG A 680 -12.25 -17.25 5.91
C ARG A 680 -13.61 -17.38 5.25
N PRO A 681 -14.25 -18.56 5.29
CA PRO A 681 -15.61 -18.69 4.78
C PRO A 681 -16.57 -17.87 5.64
N PRO A 682 -17.73 -17.47 5.09
CA PRO A 682 -18.81 -16.89 5.88
C PRO A 682 -19.21 -17.83 7.02
N VAL A 683 -19.42 -17.29 8.21
CA VAL A 683 -19.85 -18.06 9.39
C VAL A 683 -21.34 -18.40 9.37
N ILE A 684 -22.14 -17.62 8.64
CA ILE A 684 -23.58 -17.86 8.47
C ILE A 684 -23.97 -17.68 6.99
N GLY A 685 -24.65 -18.68 6.42
CA GLY A 685 -25.31 -18.61 5.13
C GLY A 685 -26.82 -18.39 5.27
N VAL A 686 -27.31 -17.22 4.90
CA VAL A 686 -28.72 -16.85 4.94
C VAL A 686 -29.41 -17.29 3.65
N TRP A 687 -30.30 -18.28 3.73
CA TRP A 687 -30.87 -18.93 2.56
C TRP A 687 -32.16 -18.25 2.06
N ALA A 688 -32.12 -17.75 0.82
CA ALA A 688 -33.25 -17.15 0.11
C ALA A 688 -34.17 -18.23 -0.51
N TRP A 689 -34.68 -19.15 0.31
CA TRP A 689 -35.39 -20.36 -0.13
C TRP A 689 -36.62 -20.12 -1.02
N ASP A 690 -37.31 -18.98 -0.87
CA ASP A 690 -38.51 -18.62 -1.64
C ASP A 690 -38.22 -17.64 -2.80
N GLY A 691 -36.95 -17.40 -3.11
CA GLY A 691 -36.53 -16.45 -4.14
C GLY A 691 -36.62 -14.98 -3.72
N LYS A 692 -37.02 -14.68 -2.48
CA LYS A 692 -37.08 -13.31 -1.95
C LYS A 692 -35.88 -13.00 -1.06
N PRO A 693 -35.51 -11.72 -0.91
CA PRO A 693 -34.49 -11.32 0.05
C PRO A 693 -34.85 -11.82 1.45
N PRO A 694 -33.94 -12.56 2.11
CA PRO A 694 -34.22 -13.15 3.41
C PRO A 694 -34.39 -12.09 4.49
N ARG A 695 -35.26 -12.35 5.47
CA ARG A 695 -35.68 -11.40 6.51
C ARG A 695 -34.91 -11.61 7.83
N THR A 696 -33.59 -11.76 7.77
CA THR A 696 -32.80 -12.06 8.98
C THR A 696 -32.29 -10.80 9.65
N VAL A 697 -32.65 -10.62 10.93
CA VAL A 697 -32.06 -9.58 11.79
C VAL A 697 -30.95 -10.18 12.67
N THR A 698 -31.02 -11.49 12.94
CA THR A 698 -30.16 -12.16 13.94
C THR A 698 -28.77 -12.49 13.39
N ALA A 699 -28.69 -12.96 12.14
CA ALA A 699 -27.42 -13.37 11.51
C ALA A 699 -26.37 -12.25 11.53
N ALA A 700 -26.72 -11.04 11.07
CA ALA A 700 -25.79 -9.90 11.05
C ALA A 700 -25.24 -9.57 12.45
N GLN A 701 -26.10 -9.52 13.45
CA GLN A 701 -25.72 -9.17 14.82
C GLN A 701 -24.89 -10.24 15.53
N VAL A 702 -25.10 -11.52 15.20
CA VAL A 702 -24.28 -12.63 15.71
C VAL A 702 -22.89 -12.57 15.09
N VAL A 703 -22.79 -12.35 13.78
CA VAL A 703 -21.51 -12.19 13.09
C VAL A 703 -20.73 -10.99 13.61
N GLU A 704 -21.40 -9.83 13.80
CA GLU A 704 -20.78 -8.63 14.38
C GLU A 704 -20.20 -8.91 15.76
N ARG A 705 -20.98 -9.57 16.64
CA ARG A 705 -20.50 -9.91 17.99
C ARG A 705 -19.33 -10.89 17.96
N LEU A 706 -19.39 -11.95 17.13
CA LEU A 706 -18.29 -12.90 16.99
C LEU A 706 -17.02 -12.20 16.49
N ALA A 707 -17.16 -11.26 15.55
CA ALA A 707 -16.06 -10.47 15.03
C ALA A 707 -15.43 -9.59 16.12
N GLU A 708 -16.25 -8.91 16.94
CA GLU A 708 -15.80 -8.06 18.05
C GLU A 708 -15.07 -8.86 19.14
N GLU A 709 -15.68 -9.94 19.65
CA GLU A 709 -15.10 -10.73 20.75
C GLU A 709 -13.78 -11.41 20.36
N ASN A 710 -13.60 -11.73 19.08
CA ASN A 710 -12.40 -12.42 18.59
C ASN A 710 -11.43 -11.48 17.85
N SER A 711 -11.77 -10.20 17.71
CA SER A 711 -10.97 -9.22 16.96
C SER A 711 -10.61 -9.68 15.54
N VAL A 712 -11.58 -10.27 14.82
CA VAL A 712 -11.41 -10.79 13.45
C VAL A 712 -12.55 -10.33 12.55
N HIS A 713 -12.27 -10.19 11.25
CA HIS A 713 -13.33 -9.90 10.29
C HIS A 713 -14.11 -11.17 9.93
N LEU A 714 -15.39 -11.20 10.28
CA LEU A 714 -16.32 -12.27 9.91
C LEU A 714 -17.45 -11.72 9.05
N ARG A 715 -18.07 -12.61 8.25
CA ARG A 715 -19.13 -12.25 7.32
C ARG A 715 -20.25 -13.27 7.39
N TYR A 716 -21.48 -12.82 7.13
CA TYR A 716 -22.54 -13.70 6.66
C TYR A 716 -22.72 -13.52 5.16
N THR A 717 -23.37 -14.49 4.53
CA THR A 717 -23.60 -14.52 3.09
C THR A 717 -25.05 -14.84 2.79
N VAL A 718 -25.64 -14.26 1.76
CA VAL A 718 -26.96 -14.66 1.26
C VAL A 718 -26.79 -15.75 0.21
N LEU A 719 -27.53 -16.84 0.34
CA LEU A 719 -27.47 -18.00 -0.54
C LEU A 719 -28.66 -18.05 -1.47
N ALA A 720 -28.40 -18.48 -2.71
CA ALA A 720 -29.41 -18.62 -3.75
C ALA A 720 -30.45 -19.71 -3.40
N PRO A 721 -31.65 -19.67 -4.02
CA PRO A 721 -32.74 -20.59 -3.68
C PRO A 721 -32.39 -22.07 -3.91
N ASP A 722 -31.55 -22.35 -4.91
CA ASP A 722 -31.09 -23.70 -5.28
C ASP A 722 -30.04 -24.27 -4.32
N LEU A 723 -29.41 -23.44 -3.48
CA LEU A 723 -28.44 -23.85 -2.45
C LEU A 723 -27.29 -24.74 -2.99
N PRO A 724 -26.47 -24.27 -3.95
CA PRO A 724 -25.45 -25.09 -4.59
C PRO A 724 -24.36 -25.52 -3.59
N ALA A 725 -23.86 -26.76 -3.72
CA ALA A 725 -22.89 -27.35 -2.80
C ALA A 725 -21.63 -26.48 -2.61
N ALA A 726 -21.12 -25.90 -3.69
CA ALA A 726 -19.97 -25.00 -3.67
C ALA A 726 -20.21 -23.72 -2.83
N ALA A 727 -21.45 -23.26 -2.72
CA ALA A 727 -21.78 -22.07 -1.94
C ALA A 727 -21.86 -22.34 -0.43
N VAL A 728 -22.25 -23.57 -0.03
CA VAL A 728 -22.36 -23.97 1.38
C VAL A 728 -21.10 -24.61 1.95
N GLU A 729 -20.13 -24.96 1.10
CA GLU A 729 -18.85 -25.53 1.51
C GLU A 729 -18.14 -24.66 2.55
N GLY A 730 -17.73 -25.26 3.68
CA GLY A 730 -17.02 -24.56 4.76
C GLY A 730 -17.86 -23.55 5.56
N ILE A 731 -19.16 -23.40 5.28
CA ILE A 731 -20.06 -22.57 6.09
C ILE A 731 -20.52 -23.40 7.29
N PRO A 732 -20.33 -22.95 8.54
CA PRO A 732 -20.69 -23.74 9.71
C PRO A 732 -22.19 -23.71 10.01
N ALA A 733 -22.89 -22.61 9.69
CA ALA A 733 -24.32 -22.46 9.96
C ALA A 733 -25.09 -21.86 8.78
N LEU A 734 -26.32 -22.32 8.57
CA LEU A 734 -27.31 -21.71 7.70
C LEU A 734 -28.41 -21.05 8.52
N SER A 735 -28.96 -19.94 8.04
CA SER A 735 -30.18 -19.33 8.60
C SER A 735 -31.27 -19.31 7.53
N VAL A 736 -32.47 -19.71 7.93
CA VAL A 736 -33.67 -19.65 7.10
C VAL A 736 -34.77 -18.94 7.88
N SER A 737 -35.46 -18.02 7.21
CA SER A 737 -36.55 -17.23 7.81
C SER A 737 -37.80 -17.28 6.95
N GLY A 738 -38.98 -17.32 7.57
CA GLY A 738 -40.23 -17.36 6.82
C GLY A 738 -41.50 -17.30 7.67
N MET A 739 -42.63 -17.34 6.97
CA MET A 739 -43.99 -17.43 7.52
C MET A 739 -44.86 -18.27 6.58
N GLY A 740 -45.78 -19.06 7.13
CA GLY A 740 -46.71 -19.90 6.36
C GLY A 740 -46.07 -21.20 5.88
N ALA A 741 -46.35 -21.61 4.63
CA ALA A 741 -45.83 -22.85 4.08
C ALA A 741 -44.33 -22.76 3.76
N PHE A 742 -43.62 -23.88 3.85
CA PHE A 742 -42.23 -24.02 3.42
C PHE A 742 -42.17 -24.88 2.15
N THR A 743 -42.05 -24.20 1.01
CA THR A 743 -41.88 -24.81 -0.32
C THR A 743 -40.70 -24.14 -1.02
N PRO A 744 -39.48 -24.70 -0.94
CA PRO A 744 -38.32 -24.17 -1.65
C PRO A 744 -38.62 -23.93 -3.13
N ALA A 745 -38.13 -22.82 -3.68
CA ALA A 745 -38.32 -22.48 -5.10
C ALA A 745 -37.67 -23.52 -6.03
N ASP A 746 -36.65 -24.23 -5.55
CA ASP A 746 -35.99 -25.34 -6.22
C ASP A 746 -36.26 -26.65 -5.47
N ALA A 747 -36.76 -27.67 -6.17
CA ALA A 747 -37.12 -28.96 -5.59
C ALA A 747 -35.91 -29.79 -5.11
N THR A 748 -34.70 -29.49 -5.60
CA THR A 748 -33.46 -30.18 -5.22
C THR A 748 -32.80 -29.61 -3.96
N ALA A 749 -33.19 -28.40 -3.55
CA ALA A 749 -32.55 -27.70 -2.45
C ALA A 749 -32.71 -28.42 -1.08
N THR A 750 -33.85 -29.09 -0.85
CA THR A 750 -34.06 -29.89 0.37
C THR A 750 -33.06 -31.05 0.47
N GLY A 751 -32.70 -31.68 -0.65
CA GLY A 751 -31.68 -32.73 -0.69
C GLY A 751 -30.28 -32.20 -0.34
N ARG A 752 -29.93 -31.02 -0.85
CA ARG A 752 -28.65 -30.35 -0.56
C ARG A 752 -28.56 -29.87 0.89
N LEU A 753 -29.68 -29.38 1.44
CA LEU A 753 -29.78 -29.05 2.87
C LEU A 753 -29.59 -30.29 3.75
N ALA A 754 -30.18 -31.43 3.36
CA ALA A 754 -30.00 -32.69 4.07
C ALA A 754 -28.53 -33.15 4.05
N GLU A 755 -27.83 -32.99 2.92
CA GLU A 755 -26.39 -33.27 2.80
C GLU A 755 -25.56 -32.36 3.71
N PHE A 756 -25.85 -31.06 3.74
CA PHE A 756 -25.21 -30.10 4.64
C PHE A 756 -25.35 -30.47 6.13
N LEU A 757 -26.55 -30.90 6.54
CA LEU A 757 -26.80 -31.32 7.92
C LEU A 757 -26.09 -32.64 8.27
N LYS A 758 -25.96 -33.57 7.30
CA LYS A 758 -25.20 -34.81 7.47
C LYS A 758 -23.72 -34.53 7.70
N THR A 759 -23.13 -33.61 6.94
CA THR A 759 -21.70 -33.25 7.07
C THR A 759 -21.38 -32.42 8.31
N GLY A 760 -22.40 -31.99 9.07
CA GLY A 760 -22.22 -31.32 10.37
C GLY A 760 -22.54 -29.85 10.40
N GLY A 761 -23.17 -29.34 9.35
CA GLY A 761 -23.75 -28.02 9.35
C GLY A 761 -24.90 -27.85 10.34
N LEU A 762 -25.06 -26.62 10.82
CA LEU A 762 -26.15 -26.20 11.70
C LEU A 762 -27.19 -25.39 10.92
N LEU A 763 -28.49 -25.68 11.07
CA LEU A 763 -29.57 -24.85 10.52
C LEU A 763 -30.29 -24.08 11.63
N LEU A 764 -30.34 -22.76 11.49
CA LEU A 764 -31.09 -21.83 12.33
C LEU A 764 -32.42 -21.49 11.62
N VAL A 765 -33.54 -21.81 12.26
CA VAL A 765 -34.88 -21.53 11.74
C VAL A 765 -35.48 -20.35 12.49
N GLU A 766 -35.41 -19.17 11.88
CA GLU A 766 -35.90 -17.91 12.45
C GLU A 766 -37.37 -17.68 12.04
N HIS A 767 -38.28 -17.57 13.00
CA HIS A 767 -39.69 -17.30 12.71
C HIS A 767 -40.37 -16.49 13.81
N PRO A 768 -41.40 -15.70 13.50
CA PRO A 768 -42.19 -15.03 14.53
C PRO A 768 -42.96 -16.06 15.38
N ALA A 769 -43.16 -15.76 16.65
CA ALA A 769 -43.94 -16.57 17.58
C ALA A 769 -45.46 -16.35 17.41
N ASP A 770 -45.93 -16.23 16.16
CA ASP A 770 -47.33 -16.16 15.77
C ASP A 770 -47.75 -17.42 15.00
N ALA A 771 -49.04 -17.55 14.67
CA ALA A 771 -49.57 -18.72 13.97
C ALA A 771 -48.90 -18.95 12.59
N GLY A 772 -48.53 -17.87 11.89
CA GLY A 772 -47.87 -17.95 10.60
C GLY A 772 -46.42 -18.43 10.70
N GLY A 773 -45.67 -17.92 11.69
CA GLY A 773 -44.31 -18.37 11.95
C GLY A 773 -44.23 -19.78 12.51
N GLN A 774 -45.16 -20.18 13.39
CA GLN A 774 -45.24 -21.56 13.88
C GLN A 774 -45.52 -22.54 12.74
N ALA A 775 -46.46 -22.23 11.85
CA ALA A 775 -46.74 -23.05 10.66
C ALA A 775 -45.48 -23.22 9.78
N PHE A 776 -44.67 -22.17 9.65
CA PHE A 776 -43.41 -22.22 8.92
C PHE A 776 -42.37 -23.11 9.62
N GLY A 777 -42.16 -22.92 10.92
CA GLY A 777 -41.26 -23.75 11.71
C GLY A 777 -41.64 -25.24 11.65
N ASP A 778 -42.94 -25.55 11.71
CA ASP A 778 -43.43 -26.93 11.63
C ASP A 778 -43.28 -27.52 10.23
N ALA A 779 -43.48 -26.73 9.17
CA ALA A 779 -43.25 -27.17 7.80
C ALA A 779 -41.77 -27.47 7.52
N VAL A 780 -40.84 -26.61 7.99
CA VAL A 780 -39.40 -26.85 7.90
C VAL A 780 -39.01 -28.11 8.68
N ARG A 781 -39.53 -28.26 9.91
CA ARG A 781 -39.31 -29.47 10.73
C ARG A 781 -39.70 -30.74 9.98
N GLN A 782 -40.91 -30.77 9.43
CA GLN A 782 -41.40 -31.95 8.73
C GLN A 782 -40.53 -32.28 7.51
N ALA A 783 -40.20 -31.27 6.70
CA ALA A 783 -39.34 -31.46 5.54
C ALA A 783 -37.95 -32.03 5.89
N ILE A 784 -37.38 -31.64 7.04
CA ILE A 784 -36.08 -32.16 7.50
C ILE A 784 -36.20 -33.59 8.00
N LEU A 785 -37.21 -33.91 8.82
CA LEU A 785 -37.41 -35.27 9.33
C LEU A 785 -37.72 -36.26 8.20
N ASP A 786 -38.44 -35.82 7.17
CA ASP A 786 -38.72 -36.63 5.97
C ASP A 786 -37.43 -36.89 5.16
N ALA A 787 -36.53 -35.90 5.07
CA ALA A 787 -35.27 -36.02 4.35
C ALA A 787 -34.15 -36.73 5.15
N LEU A 788 -34.23 -36.71 6.48
CA LEU A 788 -33.25 -37.24 7.42
C LEU A 788 -33.95 -38.12 8.47
N PRO A 789 -34.32 -39.37 8.13
CA PRO A 789 -35.07 -40.24 9.05
C PRO A 789 -34.29 -40.64 10.31
N ASP A 790 -32.95 -40.56 10.28
CA ASP A 790 -32.08 -40.85 11.44
C ASP A 790 -31.97 -39.67 12.43
N PHE A 791 -32.60 -38.54 12.11
CA PHE A 791 -32.64 -37.37 12.97
C PHE A 791 -33.90 -37.39 13.83
N GLN A 792 -33.79 -36.92 15.07
CA GLN A 792 -34.88 -36.91 16.04
C GLN A 792 -35.11 -35.53 16.60
N GLU A 793 -36.34 -35.27 17.04
CA GLU A 793 -36.69 -34.04 17.73
C GLU A 793 -36.38 -34.15 19.22
N SER A 794 -35.78 -33.10 19.77
CA SER A 794 -35.57 -32.95 21.20
C SER A 794 -35.63 -31.47 21.60
N ARG A 795 -35.36 -31.18 22.88
CA ARG A 795 -35.30 -29.82 23.42
C ARG A 795 -33.99 -29.61 24.16
N ILE A 796 -33.40 -28.44 24.01
CA ILE A 796 -32.18 -28.05 24.74
C ILE A 796 -32.34 -26.68 25.37
N THR A 797 -31.58 -26.46 26.44
CA THR A 797 -31.33 -25.13 26.99
C THR A 797 -29.97 -24.65 26.46
N ALA A 798 -29.96 -23.58 25.66
CA ALA A 798 -28.69 -23.07 25.08
C ALA A 798 -27.72 -22.54 26.16
N THR A 799 -28.26 -22.00 27.27
CA THR A 799 -27.53 -21.63 28.50
C THR A 799 -28.42 -21.92 29.72
N GLU A 800 -27.85 -22.04 30.94
CA GLU A 800 -28.61 -22.33 32.18
C GLU A 800 -29.75 -21.35 32.50
N LYS A 801 -29.76 -20.16 31.86
CA LYS A 801 -30.73 -19.08 32.11
C LYS A 801 -31.76 -18.89 30.99
N MET A 802 -31.85 -19.83 30.05
CA MET A 802 -32.70 -19.70 28.86
C MET A 802 -33.93 -20.61 28.86
N PRO A 803 -35.00 -20.26 28.11
CA PRO A 803 -36.08 -21.20 27.81
C PRO A 803 -35.55 -22.36 26.96
N GLU A 804 -36.19 -23.53 27.09
CA GLU A 804 -35.94 -24.64 26.17
C GLU A 804 -36.32 -24.25 24.73
N VAL A 805 -35.40 -24.50 23.80
CA VAL A 805 -35.65 -24.35 22.36
C VAL A 805 -35.80 -25.73 21.72
N ARG A 806 -36.70 -25.81 20.73
CA ARG A 806 -36.90 -27.02 19.94
C ARG A 806 -35.70 -27.22 19.02
N ILE A 807 -35.21 -28.44 18.92
CA ILE A 807 -34.11 -28.81 18.04
C ILE A 807 -34.38 -30.12 17.29
N VAL A 808 -33.63 -30.32 16.21
CA VAL A 808 -33.46 -31.63 15.58
C VAL A 808 -31.99 -32.03 15.68
N ASN A 809 -31.72 -33.22 16.20
CA ASN A 809 -30.38 -33.76 16.38
C ASN A 809 -30.20 -35.10 15.65
N ASN A 810 -28.97 -35.43 15.27
CA ASN A 810 -28.65 -36.73 14.70
C ASN A 810 -28.67 -37.83 15.79
N ALA A 811 -28.55 -39.08 15.38
CA ALA A 811 -28.51 -40.25 16.28
C ALA A 811 -27.39 -40.18 17.35
N GLU A 812 -26.33 -39.41 17.11
CA GLU A 812 -25.20 -39.21 18.05
C GLU A 812 -25.45 -38.07 19.04
N GLY A 813 -26.60 -37.39 18.97
CA GLY A 813 -26.93 -36.27 19.85
C GLY A 813 -26.41 -34.90 19.39
N ARG A 814 -25.74 -34.82 18.23
CA ARG A 814 -25.28 -33.55 17.65
C ARG A 814 -26.48 -32.75 17.13
N VAL A 815 -26.59 -31.51 17.58
CA VAL A 815 -27.63 -30.56 17.14
C VAL A 815 -27.41 -30.21 15.67
N GLY A 816 -28.40 -30.52 14.81
CA GLY A 816 -28.38 -30.16 13.40
C GLY A 816 -29.32 -29.00 13.06
N VAL A 817 -30.44 -28.86 13.77
CA VAL A 817 -31.43 -27.80 13.50
C VAL A 817 -31.90 -27.18 14.81
N VAL A 818 -32.10 -25.87 14.82
CA VAL A 818 -32.60 -25.12 15.98
C VAL A 818 -33.73 -24.20 15.54
N PHE A 819 -34.86 -24.26 16.26
CA PHE A 819 -36.01 -23.39 16.01
C PHE A 819 -36.02 -22.23 16.99
N LEU A 820 -36.15 -21.02 16.45
CA LEU A 820 -35.98 -19.76 17.16
C LEU A 820 -37.26 -18.92 17.01
N PRO A 821 -38.32 -19.21 17.79
CA PRO A 821 -39.55 -18.43 17.80
C PRO A 821 -39.31 -17.07 18.48
N ALA A 822 -39.25 -15.98 17.72
CA ALA A 822 -39.03 -14.64 18.26
C ALA A 822 -40.36 -13.93 18.59
N GLU A 823 -40.42 -13.22 19.72
CA GLU A 823 -41.58 -12.38 20.07
C GLU A 823 -41.89 -11.32 18.99
N VAL A 824 -43.17 -11.10 18.72
CA VAL A 824 -43.65 -10.04 17.83
C VAL A 824 -43.97 -8.79 18.67
N PRO A 825 -43.32 -7.64 18.43
CA PRO A 825 -43.60 -6.41 19.18
C PRO A 825 -45.08 -6.02 19.11
N GLY A 826 -45.72 -5.87 20.27
CA GLY A 826 -47.14 -5.50 20.38
C GLY A 826 -48.14 -6.67 20.32
N ALA A 827 -47.68 -7.91 20.22
CA ALA A 827 -48.52 -9.12 20.33
C ALA A 827 -48.51 -9.70 21.76
N ALA A 828 -49.53 -10.49 22.11
CA ALA A 828 -49.55 -11.23 23.37
C ALA A 828 -48.43 -12.28 23.39
N ALA A 829 -47.78 -12.46 24.55
CA ALA A 829 -46.67 -13.41 24.69
C ALA A 829 -47.14 -14.85 24.43
N SER A 830 -46.60 -15.47 23.38
CA SER A 830 -46.84 -16.87 23.05
C SER A 830 -45.97 -17.78 23.94
N PRO A 831 -46.49 -18.91 24.45
CA PRO A 831 -45.69 -19.90 25.18
C PRO A 831 -44.50 -20.38 24.35
N GLY A 832 -43.28 -20.28 24.90
CA GLY A 832 -42.04 -20.66 24.21
C GLY A 832 -41.44 -19.58 23.31
N ALA A 833 -42.03 -18.38 23.22
CA ALA A 833 -41.44 -17.26 22.52
C ALA A 833 -40.16 -16.76 23.23
N LEU A 834 -39.12 -16.52 22.44
CA LEU A 834 -37.89 -15.91 22.89
C LEU A 834 -37.99 -14.40 22.74
N LYS A 835 -37.61 -13.66 23.78
CA LYS A 835 -37.31 -12.24 23.63
C LYS A 835 -36.19 -12.09 22.61
N PHE A 836 -36.18 -10.98 21.86
CA PHE A 836 -35.15 -10.73 20.84
C PHE A 836 -33.71 -10.90 21.36
N ALA A 837 -33.42 -10.43 22.58
CA ALA A 837 -32.12 -10.60 23.22
C ALA A 837 -31.79 -12.08 23.53
N GLN A 838 -32.78 -12.89 23.90
CA GLN A 838 -32.61 -14.32 24.16
C GLN A 838 -32.39 -15.10 22.86
N ALA A 839 -33.12 -14.77 21.79
CA ALA A 839 -32.91 -15.36 20.46
C ALA A 839 -31.51 -15.05 19.93
N LYS A 840 -31.05 -13.79 20.05
CA LYS A 840 -29.69 -13.38 19.68
C LYS A 840 -28.61 -14.16 20.44
N GLU A 841 -28.74 -14.26 21.77
CA GLU A 841 -27.77 -14.99 22.60
C GLU A 841 -27.76 -16.49 22.30
N ALA A 842 -28.92 -17.11 22.07
CA ALA A 842 -29.01 -18.52 21.71
C ALA A 842 -28.31 -18.78 20.36
N CYS A 843 -28.60 -17.97 19.33
CA CYS A 843 -27.90 -18.05 18.04
C CYS A 843 -26.39 -17.89 18.20
N PHE A 844 -25.96 -16.91 18.99
CA PHE A 844 -24.54 -16.66 19.22
C PHE A 844 -23.82 -17.89 19.80
N GLN A 845 -24.35 -18.48 20.88
CA GLN A 845 -23.73 -19.65 21.52
C GLN A 845 -23.72 -20.89 20.61
N LEU A 846 -24.78 -21.09 19.84
CA LEU A 846 -24.90 -22.24 18.94
C LEU A 846 -23.97 -22.12 17.73
N VAL A 847 -23.90 -20.93 17.12
CA VAL A 847 -22.94 -20.65 16.04
C VAL A 847 -21.51 -20.76 16.56
N LEU A 848 -21.21 -20.22 17.73
CA LEU A 848 -19.88 -20.33 18.35
C LEU A 848 -19.42 -21.79 18.52
N ARG A 849 -20.33 -22.71 18.84
CA ARG A 849 -20.04 -24.16 18.94
C ARG A 849 -19.88 -24.84 17.58
N ALA A 850 -20.52 -24.33 16.54
CA ALA A 850 -20.47 -24.89 15.19
C ALA A 850 -19.28 -24.40 14.37
N VAL A 851 -18.76 -23.20 14.68
CA VAL A 851 -17.58 -22.64 14.01
C VAL A 851 -16.31 -23.35 14.50
N ASP A 852 -15.42 -23.73 13.59
CA ASP A 852 -14.09 -24.20 13.94
C ASP A 852 -13.35 -23.10 14.73
N PRO A 853 -12.86 -23.37 15.96
CA PRO A 853 -12.11 -22.39 16.75
C PRO A 853 -10.93 -21.75 16.01
N ALA A 854 -10.32 -22.46 15.04
CA ALA A 854 -9.27 -21.88 14.20
C ALA A 854 -9.76 -20.70 13.36
N PHE A 855 -11.02 -20.71 12.89
CA PHE A 855 -11.63 -19.62 12.11
C PHE A 855 -11.84 -18.35 12.93
N LEU A 856 -11.78 -18.43 14.26
CA LEU A 856 -11.91 -17.31 15.16
C LEU A 856 -10.54 -16.72 15.56
N LYS A 857 -9.43 -17.40 15.25
CA LYS A 857 -8.08 -16.90 15.57
C LYS A 857 -7.65 -15.79 14.60
N PRO A 858 -7.00 -14.70 15.04
CA PRO A 858 -6.44 -13.68 14.15
C PRO A 858 -5.47 -14.25 13.09
N GLY A 859 -4.69 -15.27 13.45
CA GLY A 859 -3.70 -15.94 12.60
C GLY A 859 -4.21 -16.95 11.58
N TYR A 860 -5.52 -17.11 11.35
CA TYR A 860 -6.06 -18.19 10.51
C TYR A 860 -5.48 -18.27 9.08
N ALA A 861 -5.05 -17.13 8.52
CA ALA A 861 -4.56 -17.07 7.15
C ALA A 861 -3.23 -17.80 6.92
N ILE A 862 -2.39 -17.90 7.96
CA ILE A 862 -1.11 -18.62 7.89
C ILE A 862 -0.91 -19.49 9.13
N ALA A 863 -0.29 -20.64 8.95
CA ALA A 863 0.31 -21.33 10.09
C ALA A 863 1.63 -20.61 10.43
N PHE A 864 1.56 -19.52 11.21
CA PHE A 864 2.71 -18.63 11.41
C PHE A 864 3.94 -19.37 11.96
N ASP A 865 3.77 -20.37 12.82
CA ASP A 865 4.85 -21.23 13.31
C ASP A 865 5.57 -21.96 12.15
N GLN A 866 4.84 -22.36 11.11
CA GLN A 866 5.43 -22.95 9.89
C GLN A 866 6.22 -21.90 9.10
N ALA A 867 5.73 -20.67 9.01
CA ALA A 867 6.47 -19.57 8.38
C ALA A 867 7.81 -19.32 9.12
N LEU A 868 7.80 -19.28 10.46
CA LEU A 868 9.01 -19.13 11.27
C LEU A 868 9.98 -20.31 11.09
N ALA A 869 9.46 -21.53 11.01
CA ALA A 869 10.28 -22.72 10.76
C ALA A 869 10.94 -22.68 9.38
N LEU A 870 10.18 -22.33 8.33
CA LEU A 870 10.69 -22.13 6.97
C LEU A 870 11.72 -21.01 6.91
N GLU A 871 11.48 -19.89 7.59
CA GLU A 871 12.42 -18.78 7.69
C GLU A 871 13.75 -19.21 8.29
N LYS A 872 13.71 -20.01 9.36
CA LYS A 872 14.89 -20.55 10.02
C LYS A 872 15.64 -21.51 9.09
N GLN A 873 14.94 -22.41 8.41
CA GLN A 873 15.53 -23.33 7.45
C GLN A 873 16.24 -22.58 6.30
N HIS A 874 15.56 -21.60 5.68
CA HIS A 874 16.17 -20.78 4.62
C HIS A 874 17.43 -20.06 5.09
N PHE A 875 17.45 -19.57 6.34
CA PHE A 875 18.63 -18.94 6.91
C PHE A 875 19.79 -19.93 7.11
N GLU A 876 19.49 -21.13 7.62
CA GLU A 876 20.47 -22.21 7.78
C GLU A 876 21.06 -22.64 6.42
N ASP A 877 20.22 -22.77 5.40
CA ASP A 877 20.62 -23.10 4.02
C ASP A 877 21.48 -21.99 3.38
N GLU A 878 21.11 -20.71 3.55
CA GLU A 878 21.93 -19.57 3.08
C GLU A 878 23.32 -19.57 3.75
N MET A 879 23.38 -19.83 5.05
CA MET A 879 24.64 -19.90 5.80
C MET A 879 25.50 -21.09 5.36
N ALA A 880 24.90 -22.25 5.13
CA ALA A 880 25.59 -23.43 4.62
C ALA A 880 26.12 -23.20 3.19
N ALA A 881 25.33 -22.60 2.31
CA ALA A 881 25.75 -22.27 0.95
C ALA A 881 26.91 -21.26 0.94
N ARG A 882 26.86 -20.25 1.81
CA ARG A 882 27.94 -19.27 1.95
C ARG A 882 29.21 -19.89 2.52
N GLN A 883 29.09 -20.79 3.48
CA GLN A 883 30.22 -21.55 4.02
C GLN A 883 30.86 -22.42 2.93
N LYS A 884 30.06 -23.11 2.12
CA LYS A 884 30.53 -23.89 0.97
C LYS A 884 31.25 -23.02 -0.07
N GLN A 885 30.72 -21.84 -0.40
CA GLN A 885 31.39 -20.89 -1.30
C GLN A 885 32.74 -20.41 -0.77
N LEU A 886 32.86 -20.20 0.54
CA LEU A 886 34.14 -19.83 1.17
C LEU A 886 35.14 -20.97 1.17
N GLU A 887 34.67 -22.22 1.33
CA GLU A 887 35.49 -23.42 1.23
C GLU A 887 35.95 -23.70 -0.21
N GLU A 888 35.10 -23.42 -1.20
CA GLU A 888 35.44 -23.53 -2.64
C GLU A 888 36.39 -22.41 -3.08
N ALA A 889 36.21 -21.17 -2.60
CA ALA A 889 37.13 -20.05 -2.85
C ALA A 889 38.48 -20.19 -2.10
N GLY A 890 38.53 -21.07 -1.08
CA GLY A 890 39.73 -21.39 -0.30
C GLY A 890 40.55 -22.56 -0.85
N LYS A 891 40.10 -23.24 -1.92
CA LYS A 891 40.91 -24.27 -2.60
C LYS A 891 41.84 -23.58 -3.61
N PRO A 892 43.16 -23.73 -3.50
CA PRO A 892 44.06 -23.26 -4.55
C PRO A 892 43.80 -24.04 -5.84
N ASP A 893 43.81 -23.35 -6.98
CA ASP A 893 43.76 -23.97 -8.31
C ASP A 893 44.98 -24.90 -8.48
N ASP A 894 44.81 -26.18 -8.16
CA ASP A 894 45.69 -27.27 -8.58
C ASP A 894 45.48 -27.55 -10.08
N ALA A 895 45.78 -26.53 -10.89
CA ALA A 895 45.84 -26.62 -12.35
C ALA A 895 46.87 -25.63 -12.92
N SER A 896 48.09 -25.64 -12.38
CA SER A 896 49.27 -25.11 -13.07
C SER A 896 50.54 -25.85 -12.64
N GLY A 897 50.52 -27.18 -12.78
CA GLY A 897 51.74 -27.96 -12.85
C GLY A 897 52.29 -27.93 -14.27
N GLU A 898 53.16 -26.97 -14.58
CA GLU A 898 54.45 -27.14 -15.28
C GLU A 898 55.01 -25.81 -15.84
N ALA A 899 56.22 -25.47 -15.36
CA ALA A 899 57.27 -24.59 -15.91
C ALA A 899 56.91 -23.11 -16.23
N ALA A 900 57.69 -22.10 -15.86
CA ALA A 900 59.15 -22.02 -15.77
C ALA A 900 59.60 -20.80 -14.93
N THR A 901 60.87 -20.82 -14.52
CA THR A 901 61.73 -19.63 -14.63
C THR A 901 62.83 -20.01 -15.62
N PRO A 902 63.17 -19.23 -16.67
CA PRO A 902 62.47 -18.13 -17.33
C PRO A 902 61.39 -18.61 -18.33
#